data_AF-A0AA38XW82-F1
#
_entry.id   AF-A0AA38XW82-F1
#
_cell.length_a   1.000
_cell.length_b   1.000
_cell.length_c   1.000
_cell.angle_alpha   90.00
_cell.angle_beta   90.00
_cell.angle_gamma   90.00
#
_symmetry.space_group_name_H-M   'P 1'
#
loop_
_entity.id
_entity.type
_entity.pdbx_description
1 polymer ?
#
loop_
_entity_poly.entity_id
_entity_poly.type
_entity_poly.pdbx_seq_one_letter_code
_entity_poly.pdbx_strand_id
1 'polypeptide(L)'
;MRLLLVEDNPDLADAIIRRMRRSGHAVDWQADGLAAASVLRYQSFDLVVLDIGLPKLDGLRVLAGMRERGDSTPVLMLTARDGIEDRVQALDVGADDYLGKPFDFREFEARCRVLLRRARGQASEVVQIGGFQFDNAAHRVTLDGEPIELPNREYRLLEILVGRMGQVVGKDEIGNGLFGFDDEAGPNAIELYIGRLRRKLASAPLRITTPAMAAATPMADARAAPAAPGSLRRTLLLYLGALLAVFAVALLFAARDYGQRAANRSYDHLLVSSALSIADSVALVDGQWQVDLPYAALDLLAMAPEDRVFYRVADSRGNLITGYGDLPASPRRPGTQPQLFDAAYSGETVRFVVVGRSFAAASAQGEVQVQVGQTRRAREAVAQELVNRALLAIGVLSGLLLALVAFGVHRAFRPLVRVERELSRREPSDLKPLDARVPREMDQMVAALNRFMERLSSSNETLRAFMAEAAHQMRTPLAALRAQAQLALDDDDPQDMRRSLLAIERNATHMSRLLNQLLSDASVIHRSHLQRFATVDLAETVHQALHEALPQAGPAPRVQLAMTAEPVQVRGDALLLREAIKNLVDNALKYGGDGPLQIALTAEGAHAVLTIADHGTGIAAADAERVFERFARGEGAPSGGAGLGLAIVKRVVDSHGGQIDLSNRPQGGLHMIRLFAATVALLLAVPALAAPGDVRRFPAQGTATAQLRIHGTTDIEVFAEVIADYQRLHPGSEVVYEDIITQDLYARYLHDRAGPASPDLLISSGMDLQTKLVNDGHALPHRSVQTQALPAWAQWRGEAFGISYEPVVMVYNTRRLPAAKVPHTRRQLLDLLRAEGTPLRGKVGTYDIERSSVGYLLATQDAQRGSIAGALLGALGDNAVVREERTGVLLDQVASGQLSLVYNVLGSYAQARIDAGAPLAIVEPEDYTLVVLRTAVIPRTAAHPQEARRFLDYLLSPRGQQVLAREARLMPIVRGDAGGDDAPGRSRRPIQLGPGLLVYLDALKRRQFLDAWRSSVEPAGR
;
A
#
# COMPACT_ATOMS: atom_id res chain seq x y z
N MET A 1 22.55 -11.20 -44.13
CA MET A 1 21.59 -10.18 -44.60
C MET A 1 20.35 -10.88 -45.11
N ARG A 2 19.18 -10.34 -44.81
CA ARG A 2 17.86 -10.88 -45.15
C ARG A 2 17.19 -9.99 -46.19
N LEU A 3 16.98 -10.51 -47.40
CA LEU A 3 16.28 -9.82 -48.47
C LEU A 3 14.85 -10.34 -48.58
N LEU A 4 13.91 -9.43 -48.84
CA LEU A 4 12.60 -9.79 -49.34
C LEU A 4 12.62 -9.63 -50.87
N LEU A 5 12.42 -10.72 -51.60
CA LEU A 5 12.18 -10.70 -53.04
C LEU A 5 10.68 -10.79 -53.29
N VAL A 6 10.14 -9.83 -54.04
CA VAL A 6 8.74 -9.82 -54.47
C VAL A 6 8.72 -9.73 -56.00
N GLU A 7 8.43 -10.87 -56.63
CA GLU A 7 8.48 -11.10 -58.07
C GLU A 7 7.46 -12.22 -58.34
N ASP A 8 6.53 -12.03 -59.27
CA ASP A 8 5.44 -12.98 -59.52
C ASP A 8 5.90 -14.15 -60.42
N ASN A 9 6.88 -13.90 -61.30
CA ASN A 9 7.49 -14.90 -62.16
C ASN A 9 8.37 -15.88 -61.35
N PRO A 10 7.98 -17.17 -61.23
CA PRO A 10 8.69 -18.12 -60.37
C PRO A 10 10.06 -18.49 -60.91
N ASP A 11 10.27 -18.51 -62.23
CA ASP A 11 11.55 -18.87 -62.85
C ASP A 11 12.61 -17.78 -62.63
N LEU A 12 12.21 -16.50 -62.77
CA LEU A 12 13.06 -15.36 -62.46
C LEU A 12 13.32 -15.28 -60.95
N ALA A 13 12.30 -15.50 -60.12
CA ALA A 13 12.46 -15.54 -58.67
C ALA A 13 13.46 -16.62 -58.23
N ASP A 14 13.28 -17.87 -58.67
CA ASP A 14 14.19 -19.00 -58.37
C ASP A 14 15.61 -18.76 -58.92
N ALA A 15 15.77 -18.10 -60.06
CA ALA A 15 17.08 -17.66 -60.55
C ALA A 15 17.76 -16.63 -59.60
N ILE A 16 17.02 -15.60 -59.15
CA ILE A 16 17.51 -14.60 -58.18
C ILE A 16 17.82 -15.25 -56.83
N ILE A 17 16.91 -16.07 -56.29
CA ILE A 17 17.04 -16.78 -55.01
C ILE A 17 18.30 -17.66 -55.03
N ARG A 18 18.48 -18.52 -56.04
CA ARG A 18 19.67 -19.37 -56.15
C ARG A 18 20.96 -18.57 -56.33
N ARG A 19 20.91 -17.38 -56.93
CA ARG A 19 22.09 -16.51 -57.08
C ARG A 19 22.45 -15.85 -55.73
N MET A 20 21.49 -15.23 -55.06
CA MET A 20 21.71 -14.51 -53.80
C MET A 20 21.96 -15.46 -52.60
N ARG A 21 21.32 -16.63 -52.55
CA ARG A 21 21.63 -17.69 -51.55
C ARG A 21 23.04 -18.26 -51.74
N ARG A 22 23.55 -18.38 -52.99
CA ARG A 22 24.97 -18.72 -53.24
C ARG A 22 25.94 -17.67 -52.69
N SER A 23 25.60 -16.39 -52.81
CA SER A 23 26.31 -15.28 -52.17
C SER A 23 26.12 -15.21 -50.63
N GLY A 24 25.44 -16.20 -50.03
CA GLY A 24 25.26 -16.32 -48.58
C GLY A 24 24.23 -15.36 -48.00
N HIS A 25 23.29 -14.85 -48.79
CA HIS A 25 22.18 -14.05 -48.27
C HIS A 25 20.98 -14.95 -47.93
N ALA A 26 20.29 -14.63 -46.83
CA ALA A 26 18.94 -15.13 -46.60
C ALA A 26 18.02 -14.38 -47.56
N VAL A 27 17.17 -15.12 -48.28
CA VAL A 27 16.22 -14.57 -49.24
C VAL A 27 14.89 -15.21 -48.99
N ASP A 28 13.91 -14.41 -48.59
CA ASP A 28 12.51 -14.79 -48.53
C ASP A 28 11.83 -14.30 -49.81
N TRP A 29 11.00 -15.14 -50.41
CA TRP A 29 10.28 -14.81 -51.63
C TRP A 29 8.78 -14.72 -51.38
N GLN A 30 8.12 -13.77 -52.03
CA GLN A 30 6.67 -13.63 -52.09
C GLN A 30 6.26 -13.40 -53.56
N ALA A 31 5.26 -14.15 -54.03
CA ALA A 31 4.77 -14.05 -55.41
C ALA A 31 3.72 -12.94 -55.64
N ASP A 32 3.34 -12.20 -54.58
CA ASP A 32 2.34 -11.14 -54.67
C ASP A 32 2.58 -10.03 -53.62
N GLY A 33 2.17 -8.80 -53.98
CA GLY A 33 2.43 -7.62 -53.14
C GLY A 33 1.61 -7.56 -51.85
N LEU A 34 0.49 -8.29 -51.77
CA LEU A 34 -0.39 -8.31 -50.59
C LEU A 34 0.20 -9.22 -49.50
N ALA A 35 0.83 -10.33 -49.91
CA ALA A 35 1.67 -11.16 -49.07
C ALA A 35 2.92 -10.39 -48.62
N ALA A 36 3.64 -9.70 -49.53
CA ALA A 36 4.77 -8.85 -49.17
C ALA A 36 4.41 -7.75 -48.15
N ALA A 37 3.34 -6.99 -48.39
CA ALA A 37 2.83 -5.96 -47.48
C ALA A 37 2.30 -6.52 -46.14
N SER A 38 2.04 -7.82 -46.06
CA SER A 38 1.73 -8.52 -44.81
C SER A 38 3.00 -8.90 -44.04
N VAL A 39 4.01 -9.46 -44.72
CA VAL A 39 5.29 -9.82 -44.11
C VAL A 39 6.05 -8.56 -43.62
N LEU A 40 6.05 -7.48 -44.41
CA LEU A 40 6.63 -6.16 -44.08
C LEU A 40 5.96 -5.41 -42.91
N ARG A 41 4.91 -5.97 -42.29
CA ARG A 41 4.32 -5.45 -41.03
C ARG A 41 4.86 -6.12 -39.78
N TYR A 42 5.53 -7.27 -39.92
CA TYR A 42 5.92 -8.14 -38.79
C TYR A 42 7.38 -8.62 -38.87
N GLN A 43 8.01 -8.57 -40.05
CA GLN A 43 9.41 -8.93 -40.28
C GLN A 43 10.14 -7.75 -40.95
N SER A 44 11.30 -7.37 -40.40
CA SER A 44 12.21 -6.41 -41.00
C SER A 44 13.21 -7.10 -41.95
N PHE A 45 13.68 -6.35 -42.94
CA PHE A 45 14.63 -6.80 -43.98
C PHE A 45 15.78 -5.80 -44.12
N ASP A 46 16.89 -6.24 -44.71
CA ASP A 46 18.02 -5.37 -45.04
C ASP A 46 17.82 -4.62 -46.37
N LEU A 47 17.07 -5.22 -47.30
CA LEU A 47 16.74 -4.71 -48.63
C LEU A 47 15.48 -5.43 -49.14
N VAL A 48 14.56 -4.68 -49.75
CA VAL A 48 13.45 -5.24 -50.53
C VAL A 48 13.78 -5.12 -52.02
N VAL A 49 13.55 -6.19 -52.77
CA VAL A 49 13.54 -6.20 -54.23
C VAL A 49 12.09 -6.40 -54.64
N LEU A 50 11.51 -5.41 -55.33
CA LEU A 50 10.06 -5.26 -55.45
C LEU A 50 9.66 -4.99 -56.89
N ASP A 51 9.02 -5.95 -57.55
CA ASP A 51 8.42 -5.70 -58.87
C ASP A 51 7.24 -4.72 -58.77
N ILE A 52 7.05 -3.90 -59.81
CA ILE A 52 5.87 -3.04 -59.94
C ILE A 52 4.64 -3.91 -60.30
N GLY A 53 4.78 -4.84 -61.24
CA GLY A 53 3.69 -5.57 -61.90
C GLY A 53 2.94 -6.61 -61.06
N LEU A 54 3.02 -6.52 -59.73
CA LEU A 54 2.62 -7.59 -58.83
C LEU A 54 1.10 -7.84 -58.77
N PRO A 55 0.67 -9.12 -58.75
CA PRO A 55 -0.72 -9.46 -58.57
C PRO A 55 -1.21 -9.09 -57.15
N LYS A 56 -2.52 -8.95 -57.01
CA LYS A 56 -3.28 -8.62 -55.78
C LYS A 56 -3.01 -7.24 -55.16
N LEU A 57 -1.78 -6.72 -55.22
CA LEU A 57 -1.40 -5.38 -54.79
C LEU A 57 -0.12 -4.95 -55.54
N ASP A 58 -0.21 -3.86 -56.29
CA ASP A 58 0.89 -3.26 -57.05
C ASP A 58 2.07 -2.84 -56.15
N GLY A 59 3.30 -3.04 -56.62
CA GLY A 59 4.53 -2.76 -55.89
C GLY A 59 4.68 -1.30 -55.45
N LEU A 60 4.20 -0.33 -56.25
CA LEU A 60 4.21 1.09 -55.88
C LEU A 60 3.32 1.35 -54.65
N ARG A 61 2.20 0.63 -54.52
CA ARG A 61 1.35 0.70 -53.30
C ARG A 61 1.96 -0.03 -52.10
N VAL A 62 2.74 -1.09 -52.31
CA VAL A 62 3.52 -1.72 -51.23
C VAL A 62 4.57 -0.72 -50.68
N LEU A 63 5.31 -0.06 -51.58
CA LEU A 63 6.31 0.96 -51.26
C LEU A 63 5.70 2.19 -50.56
N ALA A 64 4.62 2.76 -51.10
CA ALA A 64 3.93 3.90 -50.48
C ALA A 64 3.52 3.57 -49.03
N GLY A 65 2.88 2.40 -48.83
CA GLY A 65 2.48 1.93 -47.52
C GLY A 65 3.65 1.63 -46.57
N MET A 66 4.87 1.39 -47.06
CA MET A 66 6.09 1.34 -46.23
C MET A 66 6.46 2.74 -45.75
N ARG A 67 6.59 3.71 -46.67
CA ARG A 67 7.03 5.07 -46.35
C ARG A 67 6.06 5.81 -45.43
N GLU A 68 4.75 5.60 -45.57
CA GLU A 68 3.71 6.10 -44.64
C GLU A 68 3.92 5.65 -43.18
N ARG A 69 4.53 4.47 -42.97
CA ARG A 69 4.85 3.94 -41.62
C ARG A 69 6.20 4.43 -41.08
N GLY A 70 6.93 5.26 -41.83
CA GLY A 70 8.31 5.63 -41.53
C GLY A 70 9.33 4.52 -41.77
N ASP A 71 8.98 3.49 -42.54
CA ASP A 71 9.88 2.39 -42.88
C ASP A 71 10.93 2.87 -43.91
N SER A 72 12.19 2.93 -43.47
CA SER A 72 13.35 3.38 -44.24
C SER A 72 14.17 2.22 -44.84
N THR A 73 13.62 1.01 -44.87
CA THR A 73 14.28 -0.14 -45.54
C THR A 73 14.52 0.19 -47.01
N PRO A 74 15.73 -0.02 -47.56
CA PRO A 74 16.00 0.23 -48.98
C PRO A 74 15.11 -0.63 -49.89
N VAL A 75 14.68 -0.06 -51.02
CA VAL A 75 13.87 -0.75 -52.03
C VAL A 75 14.48 -0.59 -53.42
N LEU A 76 14.80 -1.72 -54.06
CA LEU A 76 15.16 -1.82 -55.48
C LEU A 76 13.91 -2.22 -56.27
N MET A 77 13.37 -1.30 -57.08
CA MET A 77 12.20 -1.60 -57.91
C MET A 77 12.59 -2.37 -59.17
N LEU A 78 11.92 -3.51 -59.43
CA LEU A 78 11.96 -4.16 -60.74
C LEU A 78 10.82 -3.61 -61.59
N THR A 79 11.09 -3.35 -62.87
CA THR A 79 10.12 -2.71 -63.79
C THR A 79 10.24 -3.33 -65.19
N ALA A 80 9.14 -3.38 -65.94
CA ALA A 80 9.19 -3.73 -67.35
C ALA A 80 9.87 -2.60 -68.15
N ARG A 81 10.46 -2.94 -69.31
CA ARG A 81 10.90 -1.90 -70.25
C ARG A 81 9.68 -1.35 -70.99
N ASP A 82 9.34 -0.08 -70.72
CA ASP A 82 9.25 0.99 -71.75
C ASP A 82 8.63 2.32 -71.22
N GLY A 83 8.70 2.58 -69.91
CA GLY A 83 8.37 3.88 -69.31
C GLY A 83 9.57 4.63 -68.70
N ILE A 84 9.68 5.95 -68.95
CA ILE A 84 10.39 6.86 -68.04
C ILE A 84 9.50 7.17 -66.82
N GLU A 85 8.19 7.24 -67.03
CA GLU A 85 7.18 7.61 -66.03
C GLU A 85 7.18 6.65 -64.84
N ASP A 86 7.13 5.33 -65.05
CA ASP A 86 7.26 4.29 -64.00
C ASP A 86 8.47 4.52 -63.08
N ARG A 87 9.60 4.97 -63.64
CA ARG A 87 10.87 5.16 -62.92
C ARG A 87 10.85 6.44 -62.10
N VAL A 88 10.24 7.50 -62.64
CA VAL A 88 10.01 8.75 -61.90
C VAL A 88 9.02 8.49 -60.76
N GLN A 89 7.89 7.84 -61.03
CA GLN A 89 6.88 7.50 -60.03
C GLN A 89 7.44 6.58 -58.93
N ALA A 90 8.28 5.60 -59.26
CA ALA A 90 8.98 4.79 -58.26
C ALA A 90 9.86 5.63 -57.33
N LEU A 91 10.63 6.58 -57.87
CA LEU A 91 11.51 7.46 -57.09
C LEU A 91 10.71 8.48 -56.27
N ASP A 92 9.64 9.06 -56.80
CA ASP A 92 8.78 10.03 -56.11
C ASP A 92 8.01 9.39 -54.94
N VAL A 93 7.61 8.12 -55.05
CA VAL A 93 7.05 7.30 -53.95
C VAL A 93 8.13 6.84 -52.96
N GLY A 94 9.42 7.07 -53.28
CA GLY A 94 10.55 6.90 -52.38
C GLY A 94 11.31 5.59 -52.53
N ALA A 95 11.44 5.04 -53.74
CA ALA A 95 12.37 3.95 -54.03
C ALA A 95 13.83 4.44 -54.04
N ASP A 96 14.78 3.55 -53.75
CA ASP A 96 16.19 3.90 -53.59
C ASP A 96 17.02 3.69 -54.87
N ASP A 97 16.59 2.76 -55.73
CA ASP A 97 17.08 2.52 -57.10
C ASP A 97 16.05 1.67 -57.90
N TYR A 98 16.24 1.51 -59.21
CA TYR A 98 15.41 0.66 -60.06
C TYR A 98 16.23 -0.17 -61.08
N LEU A 99 15.64 -1.26 -61.58
CA LEU A 99 16.25 -2.12 -62.61
C LEU A 99 15.21 -2.67 -63.60
N GLY A 100 15.46 -2.51 -64.90
CA GLY A 100 14.53 -2.92 -65.95
C GLY A 100 14.68 -4.37 -66.39
N LYS A 101 13.60 -5.14 -66.38
CA LYS A 101 13.53 -6.53 -66.87
C LYS A 101 13.57 -6.56 -68.41
N PRO A 102 14.39 -7.42 -69.07
CA PRO A 102 15.42 -8.29 -68.51
C PRO A 102 16.74 -7.54 -68.21
N PHE A 103 17.49 -8.04 -67.22
CA PHE A 103 18.73 -7.47 -66.68
C PHE A 103 19.86 -8.51 -66.52
N ASP A 104 21.11 -8.04 -66.39
CA ASP A 104 22.26 -8.88 -66.05
C ASP A 104 22.34 -9.08 -64.52
N PHE A 105 22.48 -10.33 -64.07
CA PHE A 105 22.59 -10.67 -62.64
C PHE A 105 23.77 -9.99 -61.94
N ARG A 106 24.83 -9.60 -62.66
CA ARG A 106 25.97 -8.84 -62.12
C ARG A 106 25.60 -7.38 -61.84
N GLU A 107 24.76 -6.78 -62.66
CA GLU A 107 24.23 -5.43 -62.41
C GLU A 107 23.27 -5.45 -61.22
N PHE A 108 22.38 -6.47 -61.16
CA PHE A 108 21.51 -6.70 -60.01
C PHE A 108 22.30 -6.83 -58.70
N GLU A 109 23.31 -7.71 -58.65
CA GLU A 109 24.19 -7.87 -57.48
C GLU A 109 24.93 -6.56 -57.10
N ALA A 110 25.34 -5.76 -58.08
CA ALA A 110 25.99 -4.48 -57.85
C ALA A 110 25.03 -3.44 -57.26
N ARG A 111 23.82 -3.29 -57.80
CA ARG A 111 22.80 -2.36 -57.31
C ARG A 111 22.36 -2.71 -55.89
N CYS A 112 22.05 -3.98 -55.62
CA CYS A 112 21.76 -4.46 -54.27
C CYS A 112 22.89 -4.08 -53.27
N ARG A 113 24.15 -4.29 -53.65
CA ARG A 113 25.32 -3.97 -52.81
C ARG A 113 25.45 -2.46 -52.54
N VAL A 114 25.20 -1.61 -53.54
CA VAL A 114 25.26 -0.14 -53.38
C VAL A 114 24.18 0.38 -52.43
N LEU A 115 22.94 -0.12 -52.55
CA LEU A 115 21.84 0.22 -51.64
C LEU A 115 22.15 -0.16 -50.19
N LEU A 116 22.59 -1.41 -49.99
CA LEU A 116 22.95 -1.95 -48.67
C LEU A 116 24.13 -1.19 -48.02
N ARG A 117 25.06 -0.65 -48.82
CA ARG A 117 26.15 0.21 -48.32
C ARG A 117 25.65 1.59 -47.88
N ARG A 118 24.73 2.21 -48.64
CA ARG A 118 24.14 3.52 -48.29
C ARG A 118 23.41 3.49 -46.95
N ALA A 119 22.54 2.49 -46.74
CA ALA A 119 21.69 2.37 -45.56
C ALA A 119 22.45 2.17 -44.24
N ARG A 120 23.72 1.73 -44.29
CA ARG A 120 24.54 1.41 -43.10
C ARG A 120 25.63 2.44 -42.79
N GLY A 121 25.79 3.48 -43.62
CA GLY A 121 26.70 4.60 -43.36
C GLY A 121 28.21 4.28 -43.34
N GLN A 122 28.61 3.06 -43.74
CA GLN A 122 29.99 2.59 -43.67
C GLN A 122 30.71 2.80 -45.02
N ALA A 123 31.76 3.64 -45.01
CA ALA A 123 32.55 4.01 -46.18
C ALA A 123 33.89 3.27 -46.33
N SER A 124 34.31 2.49 -45.32
CA SER A 124 35.46 1.59 -45.41
C SER A 124 34.98 0.16 -45.64
N GLU A 125 35.38 -0.45 -46.76
CA GLU A 125 35.01 -1.83 -47.09
C GLU A 125 35.93 -2.88 -46.43
N VAL A 126 36.95 -2.40 -45.71
CA VAL A 126 37.90 -3.18 -44.91
C VAL A 126 37.81 -2.77 -43.44
N VAL A 127 37.75 -3.76 -42.55
CA VAL A 127 37.91 -3.60 -41.09
C VAL A 127 39.23 -4.26 -40.68
N GLN A 128 40.19 -3.47 -40.20
CA GLN A 128 41.50 -3.94 -39.78
C GLN A 128 41.72 -3.74 -38.27
N ILE A 129 42.15 -4.79 -37.58
CA ILE A 129 42.37 -4.82 -36.12
C ILE A 129 43.70 -5.55 -35.87
N GLY A 130 44.78 -4.80 -35.76
CA GLY A 130 46.14 -5.35 -35.77
C GLY A 130 46.44 -6.07 -37.07
N GLY A 131 46.91 -7.32 -36.97
CA GLY A 131 47.12 -8.21 -38.11
C GLY A 131 45.84 -8.73 -38.77
N PHE A 132 44.69 -8.68 -38.09
CA PHE A 132 43.43 -9.20 -38.61
C PHE A 132 42.77 -8.21 -39.57
N GLN A 133 42.44 -8.67 -40.79
CA GLN A 133 41.80 -7.88 -41.83
C GLN A 133 40.55 -8.60 -42.34
N PHE A 134 39.38 -7.98 -42.16
CA PHE A 134 38.12 -8.42 -42.74
C PHE A 134 37.79 -7.50 -43.92
N ASP A 135 37.94 -7.99 -45.15
CA ASP A 135 37.65 -7.28 -46.40
C ASP A 135 36.32 -7.77 -46.97
N ASN A 136 35.28 -6.93 -46.85
CA ASN A 136 33.94 -7.32 -47.26
C ASN A 136 33.68 -7.12 -48.77
N ALA A 137 34.56 -6.41 -49.48
CA ALA A 137 34.47 -6.24 -50.92
C ALA A 137 35.10 -7.42 -51.66
N ALA A 138 36.31 -7.83 -51.23
CA ALA A 138 36.99 -9.03 -51.72
C ALA A 138 36.45 -10.34 -51.08
N HIS A 139 35.52 -10.24 -50.14
CA HIS A 139 34.89 -11.37 -49.46
C HIS A 139 35.88 -12.26 -48.70
N ARG A 140 36.94 -11.65 -48.16
CA ARG A 140 38.15 -12.33 -47.67
C ARG A 140 38.49 -11.91 -46.25
N VAL A 141 38.93 -12.87 -45.45
CA VAL A 141 39.45 -12.64 -44.10
C VAL A 141 40.92 -13.06 -44.10
N THR A 142 41.80 -12.24 -43.54
CA THR A 142 43.22 -12.58 -43.35
C THR A 142 43.69 -12.26 -41.93
N LEU A 143 44.80 -12.86 -41.53
CA LEU A 143 45.53 -12.58 -40.30
C LEU A 143 47.02 -12.53 -40.62
N ASP A 144 47.65 -11.38 -40.40
CA ASP A 144 49.05 -11.09 -40.72
C ASP A 144 49.41 -11.33 -42.21
N GLY A 145 48.39 -11.23 -43.08
CA GLY A 145 48.46 -11.45 -44.53
C GLY A 145 47.92 -12.82 -44.98
N GLU A 146 47.94 -13.84 -44.12
CA GLU A 146 47.52 -15.20 -44.45
C GLU A 146 45.97 -15.35 -44.43
N PRO A 147 45.35 -16.03 -45.42
CA PRO A 147 43.90 -16.13 -45.52
C PRO A 147 43.27 -17.12 -44.53
N ILE A 148 42.24 -16.67 -43.82
CA ILE A 148 41.38 -17.51 -42.98
C ILE A 148 40.16 -17.94 -43.81
N GLU A 149 40.15 -19.18 -44.30
CA GLU A 149 39.01 -19.73 -45.01
C GLU A 149 37.77 -19.86 -44.10
N LEU A 150 36.67 -19.21 -44.47
CA LEU A 150 35.36 -19.33 -43.81
C LEU A 150 34.28 -19.75 -44.82
N PRO A 151 33.53 -20.84 -44.57
CA PRO A 151 32.36 -21.16 -45.39
C PRO A 151 31.27 -20.07 -45.24
N ASN A 152 30.35 -19.99 -46.20
CA ASN A 152 29.47 -18.82 -46.35
C ASN A 152 28.62 -18.47 -45.12
N ARG A 153 28.13 -19.45 -44.35
CA ARG A 153 27.35 -19.19 -43.12
C ARG A 153 28.25 -18.66 -41.99
N GLU A 154 29.44 -19.23 -41.80
CA GLU A 154 30.43 -18.75 -40.83
C GLU A 154 31.01 -17.37 -41.21
N TYR A 155 31.23 -17.10 -42.50
CA TYR A 155 31.62 -15.76 -42.99
C TYR A 155 30.52 -14.72 -42.71
N ARG A 156 29.26 -15.04 -43.01
CA ARG A 156 28.12 -14.13 -42.79
C ARG A 156 27.82 -13.92 -41.30
N LEU A 157 28.05 -14.94 -40.46
CA LEU A 157 28.01 -14.78 -39.00
C LEU A 157 29.11 -13.82 -38.54
N LEU A 158 30.31 -13.90 -39.10
CA LEU A 158 31.38 -12.95 -38.80
C LEU A 158 31.04 -11.53 -39.27
N GLU A 159 30.48 -11.36 -40.47
CA GLU A 159 30.01 -10.06 -40.99
C GLU A 159 29.00 -9.40 -40.02
N ILE A 160 28.03 -10.15 -39.53
CA ILE A 160 27.02 -9.67 -38.57
C ILE A 160 27.68 -9.21 -37.26
N LEU A 161 28.64 -9.98 -36.74
CA LEU A 161 29.33 -9.67 -35.48
C LEU A 161 30.34 -8.53 -35.61
N VAL A 162 31.03 -8.41 -36.76
CA VAL A 162 31.95 -7.29 -37.07
C VAL A 162 31.16 -6.00 -37.27
N GLY A 163 30.01 -6.05 -37.95
CA GLY A 163 29.10 -4.91 -38.11
C GLY A 163 28.42 -4.43 -36.82
N ARG A 164 28.53 -5.20 -35.72
CA ARG A 164 27.98 -4.90 -34.38
C ARG A 164 29.04 -4.97 -33.29
N MET A 165 30.31 -4.73 -33.63
CA MET A 165 31.44 -4.91 -32.71
C MET A 165 31.28 -4.08 -31.42
N GLY A 166 31.44 -4.72 -30.28
CA GLY A 166 31.25 -4.12 -28.95
C GLY A 166 29.78 -4.10 -28.45
N GLN A 167 28.81 -4.48 -29.27
CA GLN A 167 27.40 -4.61 -28.87
C GLN A 167 27.04 -6.09 -28.57
N VAL A 168 26.04 -6.31 -27.72
CA VAL A 168 25.44 -7.65 -27.53
C VAL A 168 24.41 -7.85 -28.64
N VAL A 169 24.59 -8.88 -29.47
CA VAL A 169 23.65 -9.25 -30.53
C VAL A 169 22.81 -10.45 -30.08
N GLY A 170 21.49 -10.36 -30.23
CA GLY A 170 20.54 -11.39 -29.82
C GLY A 170 20.63 -12.66 -30.68
N LYS A 171 20.28 -13.81 -30.11
CA LYS A 171 20.22 -15.08 -30.87
C LYS A 171 19.22 -15.00 -32.03
N ASP A 172 18.09 -14.31 -31.81
CA ASP A 172 17.06 -14.14 -32.82
C ASP A 172 17.47 -13.14 -33.93
N GLU A 173 18.27 -12.11 -33.59
CA GLU A 173 18.86 -11.19 -34.57
C GLU A 173 19.88 -11.90 -35.46
N ILE A 174 20.75 -12.72 -34.87
CA ILE A 174 21.71 -13.57 -35.61
C ILE A 174 20.95 -14.57 -36.48
N GLY A 175 19.86 -15.17 -35.98
CA GLY A 175 19.00 -16.07 -36.74
C GLY A 175 18.38 -15.39 -37.96
N ASN A 176 17.72 -14.25 -37.76
CA ASN A 176 17.11 -13.45 -38.83
C ASN A 176 18.14 -12.98 -39.87
N GLY A 177 19.38 -12.67 -39.46
CA GLY A 177 20.44 -12.27 -40.38
C GLY A 177 21.06 -13.41 -41.20
N LEU A 178 20.88 -14.66 -40.76
CA LEU A 178 21.50 -15.87 -41.33
C LEU A 178 20.56 -16.79 -42.10
N PHE A 179 19.27 -16.89 -41.73
CA PHE A 179 18.34 -17.90 -42.25
C PHE A 179 17.09 -17.26 -42.89
N GLY A 180 16.66 -17.82 -44.03
CA GLY A 180 15.35 -17.50 -44.63
C GLY A 180 14.25 -18.46 -44.16
N PHE A 181 13.00 -18.23 -44.58
CA PHE A 181 11.85 -19.06 -44.20
C PHE A 181 11.98 -20.53 -44.62
N ASP A 182 12.69 -20.82 -45.73
CA ASP A 182 12.84 -22.18 -46.28
C ASP A 182 14.16 -22.89 -45.87
N ASP A 183 14.96 -22.32 -44.96
CA ASP A 183 16.22 -22.93 -44.54
C ASP A 183 15.98 -24.11 -43.57
N GLU A 184 16.40 -25.32 -43.95
CA GLU A 184 16.31 -26.54 -43.12
C GLU A 184 16.99 -26.41 -41.75
N ALA A 185 17.94 -25.49 -41.61
CA ALA A 185 18.71 -25.24 -40.39
C ALA A 185 18.14 -24.06 -39.59
N GLY A 186 17.23 -24.33 -38.66
CA GLY A 186 16.65 -23.30 -37.78
C GLY A 186 17.61 -22.73 -36.71
N PRO A 187 17.13 -21.79 -35.85
CA PRO A 187 17.95 -21.02 -34.89
C PRO A 187 18.81 -21.83 -33.89
N ASN A 188 18.55 -23.13 -33.73
CA ASN A 188 19.38 -24.02 -32.91
C ASN A 188 20.77 -24.27 -33.53
N ALA A 189 20.95 -24.07 -34.84
CA ALA A 189 22.25 -24.19 -35.49
C ALA A 189 23.24 -23.04 -35.16
N ILE A 190 22.77 -21.92 -34.60
CA ILE A 190 23.59 -20.73 -34.33
C ILE A 190 24.76 -21.03 -33.40
N GLU A 191 24.55 -21.84 -32.37
CA GLU A 191 25.59 -22.22 -31.40
C GLU A 191 26.70 -23.07 -32.04
N LEU A 192 26.34 -23.90 -33.03
CA LEU A 192 27.30 -24.67 -33.83
C LEU A 192 28.16 -23.75 -34.69
N TYR A 193 27.56 -22.78 -35.39
CA TYR A 193 28.29 -21.80 -36.20
C TYR A 193 29.18 -20.87 -35.35
N ILE A 194 28.69 -20.39 -34.20
CA ILE A 194 29.49 -19.65 -33.20
C ILE A 194 30.67 -20.50 -32.71
N GLY A 195 30.46 -21.78 -32.42
CA GLY A 195 31.52 -22.71 -31.99
C GLY A 195 32.60 -22.95 -33.06
N ARG A 196 32.20 -23.08 -34.33
CA ARG A 196 33.13 -23.19 -35.48
C ARG A 196 33.92 -21.89 -35.70
N LEU A 197 33.23 -20.75 -35.68
CA LEU A 197 33.85 -19.44 -35.92
C LEU A 197 34.84 -19.08 -34.81
N ARG A 198 34.47 -19.30 -33.52
CA ARG A 198 35.39 -19.19 -32.37
C ARG A 198 36.67 -20.01 -32.55
N ARG A 199 36.58 -21.21 -33.15
CA ARG A 199 37.74 -22.08 -33.39
C ARG A 199 38.62 -21.56 -34.53
N LYS A 200 38.02 -21.07 -35.62
CA LYS A 200 38.77 -20.50 -36.76
C LYS A 200 39.40 -19.13 -36.47
N LEU A 201 38.88 -18.39 -35.49
CA LEU A 201 39.42 -17.10 -35.03
C LEU A 201 40.27 -17.20 -33.75
N ALA A 202 40.63 -18.41 -33.29
CA ALA A 202 41.32 -18.61 -32.02
C ALA A 202 42.72 -17.94 -31.93
N SER A 203 43.38 -17.74 -33.07
CA SER A 203 44.65 -17.00 -33.21
C SER A 203 44.47 -15.50 -33.48
N ALA A 204 43.27 -15.04 -33.82
CA ALA A 204 43.01 -13.63 -34.11
C ALA A 204 42.82 -12.81 -32.81
N PRO A 205 43.09 -11.50 -32.82
CA PRO A 205 42.82 -10.60 -31.68
C PRO A 205 41.34 -10.43 -31.33
N LEU A 206 40.41 -11.04 -32.09
CA LEU A 206 38.97 -10.79 -32.05
C LEU A 206 38.25 -11.96 -31.35
N ARG A 207 37.63 -11.70 -30.18
CA ARG A 207 36.98 -12.72 -29.34
C ARG A 207 35.46 -12.59 -29.30
N ILE A 208 34.75 -13.70 -29.54
CA ILE A 208 33.28 -13.78 -29.48
C ILE A 208 32.85 -14.27 -28.09
N THR A 209 32.38 -13.37 -27.22
CA THR A 209 31.92 -13.68 -25.85
C THR A 209 30.40 -13.86 -25.75
N THR A 210 29.95 -14.67 -24.79
CA THR A 210 28.53 -14.91 -24.49
C THR A 210 28.29 -14.66 -22.99
N PRO A 211 27.53 -13.63 -22.58
CA PRO A 211 27.35 -13.28 -21.17
C PRO A 211 26.45 -14.28 -20.43
N ALA A 212 26.72 -14.47 -19.13
CA ALA A 212 25.93 -15.32 -18.24
C ALA A 212 24.96 -14.48 -17.38
N MET A 213 23.84 -15.07 -16.94
CA MET A 213 22.81 -14.37 -16.16
C MET A 213 23.30 -13.96 -14.76
N ALA A 214 23.49 -12.66 -14.54
CA ALA A 214 23.45 -12.04 -13.22
C ALA A 214 23.00 -10.57 -13.31
N ALA A 215 22.18 -10.14 -12.34
CA ALA A 215 21.72 -8.79 -12.00
C ALA A 215 22.00 -7.62 -12.97
N ALA A 216 20.92 -7.03 -13.52
CA ALA A 216 20.91 -5.67 -14.08
C ALA A 216 20.05 -4.75 -13.22
N THR A 217 20.63 -3.66 -12.71
CA THR A 217 19.93 -2.57 -12.01
C THR A 217 19.23 -1.66 -13.03
N PRO A 218 17.99 -1.19 -12.79
CA PRO A 218 17.24 -0.48 -13.82
C PRO A 218 17.72 0.98 -14.04
N MET A 219 17.86 1.36 -15.30
CA MET A 219 17.63 2.73 -15.76
C MET A 219 16.22 2.82 -16.39
N ALA A 220 15.58 3.98 -16.27
CA ALA A 220 14.19 4.16 -16.66
C ALA A 220 14.03 4.41 -18.17
N ASP A 221 13.18 3.63 -18.82
CA ASP A 221 11.90 4.16 -19.33
C ASP A 221 10.99 3.01 -19.80
N ALA A 222 9.73 3.01 -19.34
CA ALA A 222 8.80 1.90 -19.61
C ALA A 222 7.38 2.40 -19.87
N ARG A 223 7.01 2.53 -21.15
CA ARG A 223 5.59 2.45 -21.56
C ARG A 223 5.13 1.02 -21.32
N ALA A 224 4.13 0.84 -20.45
CA ALA A 224 3.75 -0.48 -19.96
C ALA A 224 3.13 -1.36 -21.06
N ALA A 225 3.76 -2.50 -21.33
CA ALA A 225 3.10 -3.61 -22.02
C ALA A 225 2.04 -4.25 -21.10
N PRO A 226 0.93 -4.79 -21.64
CA PRO A 226 -0.07 -5.48 -20.83
C PRO A 226 0.54 -6.71 -20.14
N ALA A 227 0.29 -6.87 -18.85
CA ALA A 227 0.86 -7.95 -18.05
C ALA A 227 0.38 -9.33 -18.54
N ALA A 228 1.30 -10.31 -18.54
CA ALA A 228 0.98 -11.70 -18.87
C ALA A 228 -0.14 -12.25 -17.95
N PRO A 229 -1.05 -13.11 -18.46
CA PRO A 229 -2.21 -13.59 -17.72
C PRO A 229 -1.79 -14.30 -16.43
N GLY A 230 -2.38 -13.88 -15.31
CA GLY A 230 -2.02 -14.37 -13.98
C GLY A 230 -2.35 -15.86 -13.80
N SER A 231 -1.40 -16.61 -13.22
CA SER A 231 -1.62 -18.02 -12.86
C SER A 231 -2.89 -18.18 -12.01
N LEU A 232 -3.79 -19.08 -12.43
CA LEU A 232 -5.07 -19.30 -11.73
C LEU A 232 -4.88 -19.73 -10.26
N ARG A 233 -3.76 -20.39 -9.92
CA ARG A 233 -3.34 -20.64 -8.53
C ARG A 233 -3.13 -19.34 -7.74
N ARG A 234 -2.50 -18.32 -8.34
CA ARG A 234 -2.30 -17.00 -7.73
C ARG A 234 -3.65 -16.28 -7.59
N THR A 235 -4.49 -16.31 -8.62
CA THR A 235 -5.83 -15.68 -8.59
C THR A 235 -6.71 -16.27 -7.49
N LEU A 236 -6.75 -17.60 -7.36
CA LEU A 236 -7.57 -18.29 -6.35
C LEU A 236 -7.03 -18.07 -4.92
N LEU A 237 -5.69 -17.99 -4.77
CA LEU A 237 -5.05 -17.56 -3.51
C LEU A 237 -5.30 -16.10 -3.17
N LEU A 238 -5.39 -15.20 -4.16
CA LEU A 238 -5.75 -13.80 -3.94
C LEU A 238 -7.22 -13.66 -3.50
N TYR A 239 -8.16 -14.37 -4.14
CA TYR A 239 -9.57 -14.34 -3.73
C TYR A 239 -9.78 -14.92 -2.34
N LEU A 240 -9.20 -16.08 -2.01
CA LEU A 240 -9.38 -16.61 -0.65
C LEU A 240 -8.55 -15.84 0.40
N GLY A 241 -7.40 -15.28 0.02
CA GLY A 241 -6.65 -14.35 0.86
C GLY A 241 -7.44 -13.08 1.16
N ALA A 242 -8.17 -12.53 0.18
CA ALA A 242 -9.08 -11.41 0.38
C ALA A 242 -10.29 -11.78 1.26
N LEU A 243 -10.89 -12.97 1.08
CA LEU A 243 -11.96 -13.45 1.94
C LEU A 243 -11.50 -13.65 3.39
N LEU A 244 -10.30 -14.21 3.59
CA LEU A 244 -9.66 -14.33 4.91
C LEU A 244 -9.34 -12.96 5.51
N ALA A 245 -8.93 -11.98 4.71
CA ALA A 245 -8.70 -10.61 5.17
C ALA A 245 -10.01 -9.92 5.59
N VAL A 246 -11.10 -10.08 4.84
CA VAL A 246 -12.43 -9.57 5.21
C VAL A 246 -12.92 -10.20 6.52
N PHE A 247 -12.76 -11.52 6.68
CA PHE A 247 -13.13 -12.21 7.93
C PHE A 247 -12.24 -11.81 9.11
N ALA A 248 -10.92 -11.65 8.90
CA ALA A 248 -10.00 -11.15 9.91
C ALA A 248 -10.35 -9.71 10.35
N VAL A 249 -10.70 -8.83 9.42
CA VAL A 249 -11.19 -7.47 9.71
C VAL A 249 -12.49 -7.51 10.51
N ALA A 250 -13.45 -8.36 10.14
CA ALA A 250 -14.69 -8.53 10.89
C ALA A 250 -14.45 -9.03 12.33
N LEU A 251 -13.54 -10.01 12.52
CA LEU A 251 -13.13 -10.48 13.84
C LEU A 251 -12.39 -9.40 14.66
N LEU A 252 -11.58 -8.54 14.02
CA LEU A 252 -10.92 -7.41 14.68
C LEU A 252 -11.92 -6.36 15.15
N PHE A 253 -12.97 -6.06 14.37
CA PHE A 253 -14.07 -5.20 14.82
C PHE A 253 -14.81 -5.81 16.02
N ALA A 254 -15.13 -7.12 15.98
CA ALA A 254 -15.77 -7.82 17.09
C ALA A 254 -14.90 -7.86 18.36
N ALA A 255 -13.59 -8.08 18.22
CA ALA A 255 -12.64 -8.07 19.33
C ALA A 255 -12.50 -6.66 19.95
N ARG A 256 -12.50 -5.61 19.13
CA ARG A 256 -12.47 -4.21 19.59
C ARG A 256 -13.72 -3.84 20.38
N ASP A 257 -14.90 -4.18 19.85
CA ASP A 257 -16.18 -3.97 20.52
C ASP A 257 -16.26 -4.75 21.85
N TYR A 258 -15.89 -6.02 21.86
CA TYR A 258 -15.82 -6.83 23.08
C TYR A 258 -14.87 -6.24 24.13
N GLY A 259 -13.64 -5.87 23.71
CA GLY A 259 -12.63 -5.28 24.60
C GLY A 259 -13.09 -3.95 25.22
N GLN A 260 -13.71 -3.07 24.43
CA GLN A 260 -14.29 -1.83 24.92
C GLN A 260 -15.44 -2.07 25.90
N ARG A 261 -16.35 -3.02 25.62
CA ARG A 261 -17.45 -3.38 26.54
C ARG A 261 -16.96 -3.98 27.85
N ALA A 262 -15.96 -4.85 27.79
CA ALA A 262 -15.37 -5.49 28.97
C ALA A 262 -14.67 -4.45 29.86
N ALA A 263 -13.81 -3.60 29.29
CA ALA A 263 -13.13 -2.54 30.02
C ALA A 263 -14.12 -1.54 30.63
N ASN A 264 -15.13 -1.07 29.87
CA ASN A 264 -16.12 -0.12 30.40
C ASN A 264 -16.88 -0.69 31.60
N ARG A 265 -17.35 -1.95 31.56
CA ARG A 265 -18.04 -2.57 32.71
C ARG A 265 -17.18 -2.61 33.97
N SER A 266 -15.90 -2.99 33.84
CA SER A 266 -14.99 -3.11 34.98
C SER A 266 -14.69 -1.76 35.63
N TYR A 267 -14.37 -0.74 34.83
CA TYR A 267 -14.01 0.58 35.35
C TYR A 267 -15.23 1.41 35.76
N ASP A 268 -16.38 1.25 35.11
CA ASP A 268 -17.63 1.89 35.56
C ASP A 268 -18.10 1.34 36.91
N HIS A 269 -17.84 0.06 37.22
CA HIS A 269 -18.11 -0.49 38.55
C HIS A 269 -17.26 0.20 39.63
N LEU A 270 -15.94 0.34 39.43
CA LEU A 270 -15.07 1.06 40.36
C LEU A 270 -15.53 2.51 40.56
N LEU A 271 -15.92 3.18 39.47
CA LEU A 271 -16.41 4.56 39.49
C LEU A 271 -17.72 4.69 40.29
N VAL A 272 -18.69 3.77 40.07
CA VAL A 272 -19.95 3.70 40.82
C VAL A 272 -19.71 3.41 42.30
N SER A 273 -18.89 2.42 42.65
CA SER A 273 -18.58 2.08 44.05
C SER A 273 -17.93 3.27 44.79
N SER A 274 -17.05 4.00 44.11
CA SER A 274 -16.37 5.18 44.68
C SER A 274 -17.34 6.33 44.92
N ALA A 275 -18.24 6.61 43.97
CA ALA A 275 -19.26 7.64 44.13
C ALA A 275 -20.30 7.30 45.21
N LEU A 276 -20.70 6.02 45.32
CA LEU A 276 -21.56 5.56 46.41
C LEU A 276 -20.85 5.70 47.77
N SER A 277 -19.59 5.27 47.88
CA SER A 277 -18.82 5.43 49.13
C SER A 277 -18.66 6.89 49.56
N ILE A 278 -18.47 7.82 48.61
CA ILE A 278 -18.46 9.26 48.90
C ILE A 278 -19.86 9.73 49.33
N ALA A 279 -20.93 9.34 48.62
CA ALA A 279 -22.30 9.70 48.99
C ALA A 279 -22.70 9.15 50.37
N ASP A 280 -22.21 7.97 50.74
CA ASP A 280 -22.43 7.36 52.05
C ASP A 280 -21.74 8.13 53.19
N SER A 281 -20.60 8.76 52.91
CA SER A 281 -19.83 9.62 53.85
C SER A 281 -20.38 11.04 54.06
N VAL A 282 -21.35 11.47 53.25
CA VAL A 282 -22.02 12.76 53.44
C VAL A 282 -23.02 12.64 54.59
N ALA A 283 -23.02 13.64 55.47
CA ALA A 283 -23.98 13.79 56.57
C ALA A 283 -24.45 15.25 56.70
N LEU A 284 -25.63 15.44 57.29
CA LEU A 284 -26.18 16.76 57.65
C LEU A 284 -26.23 16.85 59.18
N VAL A 285 -25.33 17.63 59.77
CA VAL A 285 -25.17 17.78 61.23
C VAL A 285 -25.35 19.26 61.58
N ASP A 286 -26.25 19.56 62.51
CA ASP A 286 -26.59 20.94 62.93
C ASP A 286 -26.92 21.89 61.76
N GLY A 287 -27.50 21.35 60.70
CA GLY A 287 -27.85 22.08 59.47
C GLY A 287 -26.66 22.38 58.53
N GLN A 288 -25.45 21.91 58.86
CA GLN A 288 -24.25 22.01 58.03
C GLN A 288 -23.93 20.68 57.35
N TRP A 289 -23.50 20.74 56.09
CA TRP A 289 -23.01 19.57 55.36
C TRP A 289 -21.61 19.19 55.86
N GLN A 290 -21.48 17.95 56.34
CA GLN A 290 -20.20 17.32 56.64
C GLN A 290 -19.94 16.23 55.59
N VAL A 291 -18.71 16.15 55.09
CA VAL A 291 -18.27 15.14 54.12
C VAL A 291 -16.95 14.55 54.59
N ASP A 292 -16.98 13.34 55.15
CA ASP A 292 -15.75 12.64 55.53
C ASP A 292 -15.23 11.82 54.34
N LEU A 293 -14.67 12.52 53.35
CA LEU A 293 -14.24 11.95 52.06
C LEU A 293 -13.35 10.70 52.27
N PRO A 294 -13.84 9.47 52.03
CA PRO A 294 -13.14 8.27 52.47
C PRO A 294 -11.90 8.04 51.63
N TYR A 295 -10.74 7.83 52.27
CA TYR A 295 -9.49 7.56 51.54
C TYR A 295 -9.64 6.36 50.59
N ALA A 296 -10.30 5.29 51.04
CA ALA A 296 -10.60 4.12 50.24
C ALA A 296 -11.41 4.43 48.96
N ALA A 297 -12.24 5.48 48.94
CA ALA A 297 -13.03 5.84 47.77
C ALA A 297 -12.19 6.47 46.66
N LEU A 298 -11.10 7.20 46.98
CA LEU A 298 -10.14 7.66 45.97
C LEU A 298 -9.06 6.60 45.67
N ASP A 299 -8.73 5.75 46.65
CA ASP A 299 -7.74 4.67 46.48
C ASP A 299 -8.27 3.52 45.61
N LEU A 300 -9.57 3.23 45.64
CA LEU A 300 -10.23 2.34 44.66
C LEU A 300 -10.07 2.85 43.22
N LEU A 301 -9.99 4.17 43.01
CA LEU A 301 -9.75 4.77 41.70
C LEU A 301 -8.26 4.76 41.33
N ALA A 302 -7.35 4.60 42.29
CA ALA A 302 -5.92 4.40 42.04
C ALA A 302 -5.60 3.03 41.41
N MET A 303 -6.55 2.08 41.41
CA MET A 303 -6.49 0.86 40.57
C MET A 303 -6.44 1.18 39.06
N ALA A 304 -6.78 2.40 38.66
CA ALA A 304 -6.53 2.95 37.32
C ALA A 304 -5.33 3.92 37.37
N PRO A 305 -4.08 3.43 37.54
CA PRO A 305 -2.95 4.28 37.91
C PRO A 305 -2.65 5.38 36.90
N GLU A 306 -2.99 5.17 35.62
CA GLU A 306 -2.78 6.10 34.50
C GLU A 306 -3.85 7.21 34.38
N ASP A 307 -4.94 7.17 35.16
CA ASP A 307 -6.10 8.07 34.99
C ASP A 307 -6.16 9.24 35.99
N ARG A 308 -6.77 10.36 35.56
CA ARG A 308 -7.11 11.54 36.38
C ARG A 308 -8.40 11.26 37.13
N VAL A 309 -8.50 11.73 38.37
CA VAL A 309 -9.67 11.56 39.23
C VAL A 309 -10.23 12.92 39.61
N PHE A 310 -11.53 13.09 39.45
CA PHE A 310 -12.26 14.32 39.75
C PHE A 310 -13.53 13.98 40.54
N TYR A 311 -14.02 14.90 41.37
CA TYR A 311 -15.30 14.73 42.05
C TYR A 311 -15.95 16.07 42.37
N ARG A 312 -17.27 16.09 42.54
CA ARG A 312 -18.04 17.23 43.05
C ARG A 312 -19.10 16.72 44.00
N VAL A 313 -19.19 17.34 45.17
CA VAL A 313 -20.30 17.18 46.11
C VAL A 313 -21.04 18.51 46.13
N ALA A 314 -22.32 18.52 45.77
CA ALA A 314 -23.13 19.74 45.67
C ALA A 314 -24.54 19.53 46.21
N ASP A 315 -25.19 20.60 46.68
CA ASP A 315 -26.58 20.55 47.16
C ASP A 315 -27.61 20.49 46.01
N SER A 316 -28.89 20.34 46.34
CA SER A 316 -30.00 20.32 45.38
C SER A 316 -30.23 21.62 44.60
N ARG A 317 -29.55 22.71 44.97
CA ARG A 317 -29.54 24.00 44.23
C ARG A 317 -28.32 24.11 43.32
N GLY A 318 -27.38 23.16 43.37
CA GLY A 318 -26.11 23.17 42.65
C GLY A 318 -24.99 23.92 43.35
N ASN A 319 -25.16 24.33 44.62
CA ASN A 319 -24.09 24.96 45.38
C ASN A 319 -23.00 23.93 45.69
N LEU A 320 -21.74 24.27 45.44
CA LEU A 320 -20.59 23.42 45.75
C LEU A 320 -20.43 23.27 47.27
N ILE A 321 -20.55 22.03 47.77
CA ILE A 321 -20.19 21.68 49.14
C ILE A 321 -18.67 21.47 49.21
N THR A 322 -18.13 20.63 48.32
CA THR A 322 -16.67 20.48 48.12
C THR A 322 -16.34 19.74 46.81
N GLY A 323 -15.06 19.74 46.43
CA GLY A 323 -14.53 19.20 45.18
C GLY A 323 -14.42 20.24 44.05
N TYR A 324 -14.50 19.78 42.80
CA TYR A 324 -14.29 20.56 41.59
C TYR A 324 -15.62 21.22 41.17
N GLY A 325 -15.73 22.55 41.29
CA GLY A 325 -16.96 23.28 40.99
C GLY A 325 -17.35 23.28 39.51
N ASP A 326 -16.36 23.24 38.62
CA ASP A 326 -16.44 23.42 37.17
C ASP A 326 -16.73 22.13 36.37
N LEU A 327 -17.00 21.00 37.04
CA LEU A 327 -17.30 19.75 36.34
C LEU A 327 -18.54 19.88 35.44
N PRO A 328 -18.56 19.24 34.25
CA PRO A 328 -19.70 19.27 33.34
C PRO A 328 -20.97 18.73 34.03
N ALA A 329 -22.09 19.39 33.75
CA ALA A 329 -23.39 19.02 34.30
C ALA A 329 -23.87 17.67 33.74
N SER A 330 -24.64 16.93 34.54
CA SER A 330 -25.28 15.68 34.09
C SER A 330 -26.29 15.94 32.97
N PRO A 331 -26.30 15.16 31.87
CA PRO A 331 -27.30 15.29 30.79
C PRO A 331 -28.75 15.03 31.21
N ARG A 332 -28.97 14.48 32.42
CA ARG A 332 -30.27 14.21 33.04
C ARG A 332 -30.22 14.60 34.51
N ARG A 333 -31.37 14.95 35.10
CA ARG A 333 -31.45 15.17 36.56
C ARG A 333 -30.94 13.93 37.30
N PRO A 334 -30.01 14.06 38.25
CA PRO A 334 -29.61 12.98 39.12
C PRO A 334 -30.80 12.40 39.90
N GLY A 335 -30.62 11.19 40.39
CA GLY A 335 -31.53 10.50 41.30
C GLY A 335 -30.76 9.45 42.08
N THR A 336 -31.46 8.64 42.86
CA THR A 336 -30.85 7.62 43.74
C THR A 336 -30.15 6.48 43.00
N GLN A 337 -30.43 6.28 41.71
CA GLN A 337 -29.68 5.35 40.86
C GLN A 337 -28.48 6.06 40.20
N PRO A 338 -27.25 5.51 40.29
CA PRO A 338 -26.07 6.07 39.62
C PRO A 338 -26.24 6.17 38.09
N GLN A 339 -25.97 7.35 37.53
CA GLN A 339 -26.05 7.63 36.10
C GLN A 339 -24.65 7.88 35.52
N LEU A 340 -24.29 7.13 34.47
CA LEU A 340 -22.98 7.21 33.82
C LEU A 340 -23.05 7.98 32.48
N PHE A 341 -22.11 8.89 32.25
CA PHE A 341 -21.95 9.61 30.98
C PHE A 341 -20.48 9.92 30.67
N ASP A 342 -20.20 10.40 29.46
CA ASP A 342 -18.88 10.87 29.03
C ASP A 342 -18.96 12.36 28.70
N ALA A 343 -17.94 13.13 29.10
CA ALA A 343 -17.79 14.54 28.74
C ALA A 343 -16.31 14.93 28.66
N ALA A 344 -16.00 16.02 27.96
CA ALA A 344 -14.65 16.58 27.94
C ALA A 344 -14.37 17.39 29.22
N TYR A 345 -13.23 17.13 29.88
CA TYR A 345 -12.76 17.89 31.03
C TYR A 345 -11.23 17.85 31.13
N SER A 346 -10.60 18.98 31.49
CA SER A 346 -9.14 19.19 31.45
C SER A 346 -8.46 18.68 30.15
N GLY A 347 -9.08 18.95 29.00
CA GLY A 347 -8.57 18.57 27.68
C GLY A 347 -8.62 17.07 27.34
N GLU A 348 -9.17 16.22 28.21
CA GLU A 348 -9.27 14.77 28.02
C GLU A 348 -10.74 14.31 28.11
N THR A 349 -11.08 13.13 27.58
CA THR A 349 -12.42 12.56 27.76
C THR A 349 -12.51 11.89 29.13
N VAL A 350 -13.46 12.33 29.94
CA VAL A 350 -13.70 11.86 31.30
C VAL A 350 -15.05 11.15 31.35
N ARG A 351 -15.03 9.91 31.85
CA ARG A 351 -16.21 9.15 32.21
C ARG A 351 -16.67 9.64 33.59
N PHE A 352 -17.89 10.14 33.68
CA PHE A 352 -18.51 10.57 34.93
C PHE A 352 -19.59 9.59 35.36
N VAL A 353 -19.72 9.40 36.67
CA VAL A 353 -20.94 8.92 37.33
C VAL A 353 -21.52 10.06 38.17
N VAL A 354 -22.84 10.12 38.29
CA VAL A 354 -23.53 10.98 39.26
C VAL A 354 -24.60 10.18 40.01
N VAL A 355 -24.66 10.35 41.33
CA VAL A 355 -25.69 9.78 42.21
C VAL A 355 -26.24 10.88 43.13
N GLY A 356 -27.56 10.90 43.33
CA GLY A 356 -28.24 11.75 44.31
C GLY A 356 -28.55 10.98 45.59
N ARG A 357 -28.38 11.62 46.75
CA ARG A 357 -28.73 11.04 48.07
C ARG A 357 -29.54 12.05 48.87
N SER A 358 -30.72 11.64 49.33
CA SER A 358 -31.62 12.44 50.16
C SER A 358 -31.39 12.13 51.64
N PHE A 359 -31.40 13.17 52.47
CA PHE A 359 -31.19 13.14 53.91
C PHE A 359 -32.39 13.74 54.62
N ALA A 360 -32.85 13.09 55.68
CA ALA A 360 -33.86 13.60 56.59
C ALA A 360 -33.25 13.75 58.00
N ALA A 361 -32.93 14.98 58.38
CA ALA A 361 -32.57 15.33 59.75
C ALA A 361 -33.80 15.90 60.47
N ALA A 362 -33.80 15.87 61.81
CA ALA A 362 -34.95 16.32 62.62
C ALA A 362 -35.33 17.81 62.41
N SER A 363 -34.42 18.62 61.87
CA SER A 363 -34.59 20.05 61.59
C SER A 363 -34.61 20.42 60.10
N ALA A 364 -34.24 19.50 59.19
CA ALA A 364 -34.12 19.79 57.75
C ALA A 364 -34.17 18.55 56.86
N GLN A 365 -34.79 18.67 55.70
CA GLN A 365 -34.55 17.77 54.56
C GLN A 365 -33.51 18.40 53.64
N GLY A 366 -32.56 17.59 53.16
CA GLY A 366 -31.54 18.03 52.20
C GLY A 366 -31.24 16.93 51.18
N GLU A 367 -30.88 17.31 49.97
CA GLU A 367 -30.43 16.38 48.93
C GLU A 367 -29.07 16.84 48.42
N VAL A 368 -28.18 15.87 48.23
CA VAL A 368 -26.81 16.07 47.75
C VAL A 368 -26.57 15.23 46.52
N GLN A 369 -25.90 15.82 45.54
CA GLN A 369 -25.45 15.17 44.33
C GLN A 369 -23.94 14.94 44.43
N VAL A 370 -23.53 13.67 44.32
CA VAL A 370 -22.13 13.26 44.25
C VAL A 370 -21.83 12.87 42.81
N GLN A 371 -20.92 13.60 42.19
CA GLN A 371 -20.34 13.33 40.88
C GLN A 371 -18.91 12.85 41.07
N VAL A 372 -18.51 11.78 40.38
CA VAL A 372 -17.11 11.32 40.31
C VAL A 372 -16.75 11.09 38.85
N GLY A 373 -15.59 11.58 38.44
CA GLY A 373 -15.05 11.49 37.09
C GLY A 373 -13.70 10.80 37.06
N GLN A 374 -13.47 9.99 36.04
CA GLN A 374 -12.19 9.34 35.75
C GLN A 374 -11.87 9.50 34.25
N THR A 375 -10.63 9.82 33.87
CA THR A 375 -10.24 9.75 32.45
C THR A 375 -10.35 8.32 31.92
N ARG A 376 -10.14 8.14 30.61
CA ARG A 376 -10.36 6.86 29.93
C ARG A 376 -9.08 6.13 29.53
N ARG A 377 -7.90 6.61 29.93
CA ARG A 377 -6.59 6.10 29.50
C ARG A 377 -6.40 4.63 29.88
N ALA A 378 -6.65 4.24 31.13
CA ALA A 378 -6.39 2.87 31.58
C ALA A 378 -7.38 1.86 30.96
N ARG A 379 -8.68 2.22 30.90
CA ARG A 379 -9.70 1.38 30.25
C ARG A 379 -9.48 1.24 28.73
N GLU A 380 -8.99 2.28 28.05
CA GLU A 380 -8.68 2.24 26.62
C GLU A 380 -7.37 1.49 26.32
N ALA A 381 -6.35 1.60 27.19
CA ALA A 381 -5.16 0.77 27.11
C ALA A 381 -5.47 -0.73 27.27
N VAL A 382 -6.33 -1.10 28.24
CA VAL A 382 -6.81 -2.49 28.40
C VAL A 382 -7.57 -2.96 27.17
N ALA A 383 -8.48 -2.15 26.63
CA ALA A 383 -9.23 -2.51 25.41
C ALA A 383 -8.29 -2.68 24.19
N GLN A 384 -7.27 -1.83 24.04
CA GLN A 384 -6.30 -1.94 22.96
C GLN A 384 -5.37 -3.15 23.12
N GLU A 385 -4.98 -3.51 24.35
CA GLU A 385 -4.18 -4.72 24.60
C GLU A 385 -4.95 -6.01 24.26
N LEU A 386 -6.25 -6.05 24.55
CA LEU A 386 -7.13 -7.14 24.09
C LEU A 386 -7.16 -7.22 22.55
N VAL A 387 -7.24 -6.07 21.86
CA VAL A 387 -7.18 -6.00 20.38
C VAL A 387 -5.82 -6.44 19.84
N ASN A 388 -4.70 -6.06 20.47
CA ASN A 388 -3.35 -6.46 20.07
C ASN A 388 -3.17 -7.99 20.14
N ARG A 389 -3.63 -8.61 21.25
CA ARG A 389 -3.61 -10.07 21.43
C ARG A 389 -4.52 -10.77 20.42
N ALA A 390 -5.72 -10.22 20.17
CA ALA A 390 -6.62 -10.74 19.14
C ALA A 390 -6.01 -10.65 17.74
N LEU A 391 -5.35 -9.54 17.39
CA LEU A 391 -4.66 -9.36 16.10
C LEU A 391 -3.57 -10.40 15.87
N LEU A 392 -2.76 -10.71 16.89
CA LEU A 392 -1.75 -11.77 16.81
C LEU A 392 -2.41 -13.14 16.60
N ALA A 393 -3.43 -13.48 17.40
CA ALA A 393 -4.14 -14.76 17.29
C ALA A 393 -4.84 -14.94 15.94
N ILE A 394 -5.54 -13.91 15.45
CA ILE A 394 -6.19 -13.88 14.14
C ILE A 394 -5.14 -13.99 13.03
N GLY A 395 -4.04 -13.24 13.11
CA GLY A 395 -2.96 -13.28 12.12
C GLY A 395 -2.31 -14.67 11.99
N VAL A 396 -2.01 -15.31 13.13
CA VAL A 396 -1.47 -16.69 13.15
C VAL A 396 -2.48 -17.69 12.58
N LEU A 397 -3.76 -17.62 12.99
CA LEU A 397 -4.80 -18.53 12.52
C LEU A 397 -5.09 -18.35 11.02
N SER A 398 -5.19 -17.11 10.53
CA SER A 398 -5.34 -16.79 9.11
C SER A 398 -4.13 -17.22 8.29
N GLY A 399 -2.92 -17.10 8.82
CA GLY A 399 -1.69 -17.59 8.19
C GLY A 399 -1.67 -19.12 8.06
N LEU A 400 -2.04 -19.85 9.11
CA LEU A 400 -2.17 -21.31 9.09
C LEU A 400 -3.25 -21.77 8.10
N LEU A 401 -4.40 -21.10 8.08
CA LEU A 401 -5.50 -21.41 7.17
C LEU A 401 -5.14 -21.11 5.70
N LEU A 402 -4.46 -19.98 5.44
CA LEU A 402 -3.94 -19.65 4.10
C LEU A 402 -2.86 -20.66 3.65
N ALA A 403 -2.01 -21.14 4.55
CA ALA A 403 -1.03 -22.18 4.25
C ALA A 403 -1.68 -23.54 3.94
N LEU A 404 -2.70 -23.95 4.72
CA LEU A 404 -3.50 -25.15 4.46
C LEU A 404 -4.20 -25.07 3.09
N VAL A 405 -4.77 -23.91 2.76
CA VAL A 405 -5.37 -23.62 1.45
C VAL A 405 -4.32 -23.67 0.35
N ALA A 406 -3.15 -23.03 0.52
CA ALA A 406 -2.08 -23.03 -0.48
C ALA A 406 -1.53 -24.44 -0.76
N PHE A 407 -1.51 -25.31 0.25
CA PHE A 407 -1.21 -26.73 0.12
C PHE A 407 -2.34 -27.47 -0.62
N GLY A 408 -3.60 -27.28 -0.24
CA GLY A 408 -4.77 -27.88 -0.88
C GLY A 408 -4.89 -27.51 -2.37
N VAL A 409 -4.75 -26.22 -2.69
CA VAL A 409 -4.70 -25.69 -4.06
C VAL A 409 -3.52 -26.28 -4.82
N HIS A 410 -2.31 -26.31 -4.25
CA HIS A 410 -1.15 -26.95 -4.91
C HIS A 410 -1.39 -28.44 -5.19
N ARG A 411 -2.06 -29.16 -4.28
CA ARG A 411 -2.41 -30.57 -4.46
C ARG A 411 -3.47 -30.75 -5.56
N ALA A 412 -4.49 -29.89 -5.59
CA ALA A 412 -5.57 -29.94 -6.57
C ALA A 412 -5.12 -29.64 -8.01
N PHE A 413 -4.16 -28.73 -8.22
CA PHE A 413 -3.66 -28.38 -9.56
C PHE A 413 -2.54 -29.30 -10.08
N ARG A 414 -2.03 -30.26 -9.29
CA ARG A 414 -1.00 -31.22 -9.76
C ARG A 414 -1.38 -32.07 -10.98
N PRO A 415 -2.62 -32.56 -11.14
CA PRO A 415 -3.02 -33.33 -12.33
C PRO A 415 -2.99 -32.49 -13.62
N LEU A 416 -3.40 -31.22 -13.56
CA LEU A 416 -3.35 -30.30 -14.71
C LEU A 416 -1.91 -30.12 -15.22
N VAL A 417 -0.96 -29.92 -14.31
CA VAL A 417 0.48 -29.82 -14.63
C VAL A 417 1.07 -31.15 -15.14
N ARG A 418 0.40 -32.30 -14.95
CA ARG A 418 0.77 -33.55 -15.63
C ARG A 418 0.29 -33.55 -17.08
N VAL A 419 -0.98 -33.22 -17.32
CA VAL A 419 -1.57 -33.19 -18.68
C VAL A 419 -0.86 -32.15 -19.56
N GLU A 420 -0.55 -30.98 -19.01
CA GLU A 420 0.29 -29.93 -19.63
C GLU A 420 1.64 -30.50 -20.13
N ARG A 421 2.36 -31.24 -19.27
CA ARG A 421 3.66 -31.84 -19.61
C ARG A 421 3.56 -33.00 -20.59
N GLU A 422 2.43 -33.69 -20.64
CA GLU A 422 2.23 -34.77 -21.61
C GLU A 422 1.95 -34.20 -23.00
N LEU A 423 1.07 -33.19 -23.09
CA LEU A 423 0.79 -32.47 -24.33
C LEU A 423 2.02 -31.75 -24.89
N SER A 424 2.76 -31.02 -24.05
CA SER A 424 3.98 -30.28 -24.46
C SER A 424 5.20 -31.17 -24.78
N ARG A 425 5.09 -32.49 -24.65
CA ARG A 425 6.12 -33.48 -25.00
C ARG A 425 5.75 -34.42 -26.15
N ARG A 426 4.51 -34.36 -26.64
CA ARG A 426 4.06 -35.15 -27.80
C ARG A 426 4.55 -34.50 -29.09
N GLU A 427 4.86 -35.33 -30.08
CA GLU A 427 5.15 -34.85 -31.43
C GLU A 427 3.85 -34.32 -32.09
N PRO A 428 3.91 -33.33 -33.01
CA PRO A 428 2.72 -32.78 -33.67
C PRO A 428 1.86 -33.80 -34.44
N SER A 429 2.40 -34.99 -34.70
CA SER A 429 1.76 -36.14 -35.36
C SER A 429 1.11 -37.14 -34.40
N ASP A 430 1.36 -37.09 -33.08
CA ASP A 430 0.92 -38.11 -32.12
C ASP A 430 -0.49 -37.86 -31.57
N LEU A 431 -1.49 -38.06 -32.43
CA LEU A 431 -2.92 -37.84 -32.14
C LEU A 431 -3.58 -38.94 -31.28
N LYS A 432 -2.80 -39.79 -30.60
CA LYS A 432 -3.33 -40.82 -29.68
C LYS A 432 -4.08 -40.19 -28.49
N PRO A 433 -5.08 -40.85 -27.89
CA PRO A 433 -5.73 -40.39 -26.67
C PRO A 433 -4.76 -40.08 -25.52
N LEU A 434 -5.19 -39.21 -24.59
CA LEU A 434 -4.54 -38.98 -23.30
C LEU A 434 -4.97 -40.07 -22.29
N ASP A 435 -4.02 -40.87 -21.80
CA ASP A 435 -4.25 -41.87 -20.73
C ASP A 435 -3.85 -41.32 -19.36
N ALA A 436 -4.65 -40.38 -18.87
CA ALA A 436 -4.41 -39.70 -17.61
C ALA A 436 -5.57 -39.95 -16.62
N ARG A 437 -5.27 -40.61 -15.50
CA ARG A 437 -6.19 -40.65 -14.33
C ARG A 437 -6.30 -39.25 -13.73
N VAL A 438 -7.35 -38.53 -14.11
CA VAL A 438 -7.66 -37.15 -13.65
C VAL A 438 -8.83 -37.14 -12.65
N PRO A 439 -9.07 -36.01 -11.94
CA PRO A 439 -10.28 -35.79 -11.16
C PRO A 439 -11.54 -35.69 -12.04
N ARG A 440 -12.73 -35.93 -11.47
CA ARG A 440 -14.02 -35.94 -12.18
C ARG A 440 -14.33 -34.61 -12.88
N GLU A 441 -13.86 -33.52 -12.30
CA GLU A 441 -13.98 -32.14 -12.80
C GLU A 441 -13.20 -31.94 -14.12
N MET A 442 -12.29 -32.87 -14.46
CA MET A 442 -11.44 -32.84 -15.65
C MET A 442 -11.80 -33.91 -16.69
N ASP A 443 -12.61 -34.92 -16.34
CA ASP A 443 -13.02 -36.00 -17.25
C ASP A 443 -13.63 -35.45 -18.55
N GLN A 444 -14.51 -34.46 -18.43
CA GLN A 444 -15.13 -33.82 -19.60
C GLN A 444 -14.12 -33.07 -20.49
N MET A 445 -13.10 -32.45 -19.89
CA MET A 445 -12.04 -31.74 -20.61
C MET A 445 -11.12 -32.72 -21.34
N VAL A 446 -10.70 -33.80 -20.69
CA VAL A 446 -9.88 -34.85 -21.31
C VAL A 446 -10.67 -35.56 -22.42
N ALA A 447 -11.96 -35.85 -22.22
CA ALA A 447 -12.83 -36.39 -23.25
C ALA A 447 -13.04 -35.40 -24.43
N ALA A 448 -13.11 -34.10 -24.17
CA ALA A 448 -13.20 -33.08 -25.23
C ALA A 448 -11.87 -32.93 -26.01
N LEU A 449 -10.72 -33.05 -25.34
CA LEU A 449 -9.39 -33.09 -25.96
C LEU A 449 -9.22 -34.35 -26.82
N ASN A 450 -9.60 -35.52 -26.32
CA ASN A 450 -9.55 -36.77 -27.09
C ASN A 450 -10.47 -36.69 -28.33
N ARG A 451 -11.71 -36.19 -28.19
CA ARG A 451 -12.61 -35.89 -29.33
C ARG A 451 -12.11 -34.76 -30.25
N PHE A 452 -11.16 -33.93 -29.82
CA PHE A 452 -10.51 -32.95 -30.68
C PHE A 452 -9.36 -33.59 -31.47
N MET A 453 -8.53 -34.40 -30.82
CA MET A 453 -7.45 -35.18 -31.46
C MET A 453 -8.02 -36.13 -32.53
N GLU A 454 -9.14 -36.80 -32.22
CA GLU A 454 -9.91 -37.65 -33.13
C GLU A 454 -10.45 -36.88 -34.35
N ARG A 455 -11.11 -35.72 -34.13
CA ARG A 455 -11.56 -34.83 -35.22
C ARG A 455 -10.40 -34.23 -36.00
N LEU A 456 -9.25 -34.00 -35.39
CA LEU A 456 -8.04 -33.51 -36.06
C LEU A 456 -7.38 -34.60 -36.90
N SER A 457 -7.43 -35.87 -36.47
CA SER A 457 -7.02 -37.02 -37.31
C SER A 457 -7.94 -37.14 -38.51
N SER A 458 -9.25 -37.19 -38.28
CA SER A 458 -10.28 -37.24 -39.33
C SER A 458 -10.21 -36.04 -40.29
N SER A 459 -9.90 -34.83 -39.79
CA SER A 459 -9.69 -33.65 -40.63
C SER A 459 -8.39 -33.71 -41.43
N ASN A 460 -7.31 -34.29 -40.89
CA ASN A 460 -6.07 -34.53 -41.64
C ASN A 460 -6.27 -35.62 -42.70
N GLU A 461 -7.03 -36.67 -42.40
CA GLU A 461 -7.43 -37.71 -43.35
C GLU A 461 -8.32 -37.12 -44.45
N THR A 462 -9.28 -36.26 -44.11
CA THR A 462 -10.11 -35.51 -45.07
C THR A 462 -9.26 -34.59 -45.95
N LEU A 463 -8.29 -33.88 -45.38
CA LEU A 463 -7.37 -33.02 -46.15
C LEU A 463 -6.48 -33.86 -47.08
N ARG A 464 -5.96 -35.00 -46.62
CA ARG A 464 -5.19 -35.96 -47.45
C ARG A 464 -6.03 -36.54 -48.58
N ALA A 465 -7.29 -36.90 -48.30
CA ALA A 465 -8.23 -37.40 -49.32
C ALA A 465 -8.58 -36.30 -50.34
N PHE A 466 -8.84 -35.07 -49.90
CA PHE A 466 -9.06 -33.92 -50.78
C PHE A 466 -7.83 -33.63 -51.65
N MET A 467 -6.61 -33.65 -51.08
CA MET A 467 -5.38 -33.47 -51.85
C MET A 467 -5.14 -34.61 -52.86
N ALA A 468 -5.49 -35.85 -52.51
CA ALA A 468 -5.40 -36.98 -53.43
C ALA A 468 -6.41 -36.87 -54.58
N GLU A 469 -7.66 -36.50 -54.29
CA GLU A 469 -8.71 -36.30 -55.28
C GLU A 469 -8.40 -35.10 -56.19
N ALA A 470 -8.01 -33.95 -55.63
CA ALA A 470 -7.59 -32.77 -56.40
C ALA A 470 -6.39 -33.09 -57.31
N ALA A 471 -5.40 -33.86 -56.82
CA ALA A 471 -4.29 -34.32 -57.64
C ALA A 471 -4.71 -35.31 -58.74
N HIS A 472 -5.76 -36.11 -58.53
CA HIS A 472 -6.32 -36.98 -59.57
C HIS A 472 -7.08 -36.17 -60.62
N GLN A 473 -7.99 -35.30 -60.20
CA GLN A 473 -8.78 -34.41 -61.06
C GLN A 473 -7.92 -33.42 -61.85
N MET A 474 -6.76 -33.02 -61.34
CA MET A 474 -5.78 -32.21 -62.10
C MET A 474 -4.93 -33.04 -63.08
N ARG A 475 -4.57 -34.29 -62.73
CA ARG A 475 -3.73 -35.14 -63.61
C ARG A 475 -4.41 -35.48 -64.93
N THR A 476 -5.71 -35.74 -64.93
CA THR A 476 -6.46 -36.13 -66.14
C THR A 476 -6.45 -35.05 -67.25
N PRO A 477 -6.87 -33.80 -67.02
CA PRO A 477 -6.77 -32.74 -68.02
C PRO A 477 -5.32 -32.35 -68.31
N LEU A 478 -4.39 -32.45 -67.36
CA LEU A 478 -2.97 -32.18 -67.60
C LEU A 478 -2.32 -33.22 -68.53
N ALA A 479 -2.70 -34.50 -68.40
CA ALA A 479 -2.27 -35.55 -69.33
C ALA A 479 -2.87 -35.34 -70.73
N ALA A 480 -4.14 -34.95 -70.82
CA ALA A 480 -4.77 -34.60 -72.10
C ALA A 480 -4.12 -33.37 -72.76
N LEU A 481 -3.84 -32.31 -72.00
CA LEU A 481 -3.08 -31.14 -72.43
C LEU A 481 -1.72 -31.54 -72.99
N ARG A 482 -0.96 -32.37 -72.27
CA ARG A 482 0.35 -32.85 -72.70
C ARG A 482 0.29 -33.72 -73.96
N ALA A 483 -0.71 -34.60 -74.08
CA ALA A 483 -0.89 -35.42 -75.27
C ALA A 483 -1.27 -34.60 -76.50
N GLN A 484 -2.15 -33.61 -76.36
CA GLN A 484 -2.50 -32.68 -77.45
C GLN A 484 -1.35 -31.75 -77.82
N ALA A 485 -0.51 -31.34 -76.85
CA ALA A 485 0.70 -30.58 -77.12
C ALA A 485 1.77 -31.42 -77.84
N GLN A 486 1.87 -32.72 -77.53
CA GLN A 486 2.75 -33.64 -78.24
C GLN A 486 2.30 -33.82 -79.70
N LEU A 487 1.02 -34.12 -79.93
CA LEU A 487 0.45 -34.21 -81.29
C LEU A 487 0.64 -32.90 -82.08
N ALA A 488 0.42 -31.74 -81.46
CA ALA A 488 0.68 -30.45 -82.10
C ALA A 488 2.16 -30.25 -82.48
N LEU A 489 3.11 -30.82 -81.75
CA LEU A 489 4.55 -30.71 -82.07
C LEU A 489 5.00 -31.72 -83.14
N ASP A 490 4.24 -32.80 -83.34
CA ASP A 490 4.58 -33.91 -84.23
C ASP A 490 3.81 -33.87 -85.59
N ASP A 491 2.78 -33.01 -85.74
CA ASP A 491 1.97 -32.82 -86.96
C ASP A 491 2.47 -31.66 -87.87
N ASP A 492 2.82 -31.96 -89.12
CA ASP A 492 3.20 -30.96 -90.15
C ASP A 492 2.00 -30.23 -90.81
N ASP A 493 0.73 -30.67 -90.63
CA ASP A 493 -0.43 -30.02 -91.24
C ASP A 493 -0.95 -28.82 -90.40
N PRO A 494 -0.98 -27.59 -90.95
CA PRO A 494 -1.48 -26.41 -90.24
C PRO A 494 -2.92 -26.49 -89.74
N GLN A 495 -3.77 -27.38 -90.28
CA GLN A 495 -5.15 -27.57 -89.84
C GLN A 495 -5.24 -28.45 -88.59
N ASP A 496 -4.50 -29.56 -88.53
CA ASP A 496 -4.53 -30.48 -87.39
C ASP A 496 -3.71 -29.95 -86.20
N MET A 497 -2.56 -29.32 -86.46
CA MET A 497 -1.87 -28.39 -85.55
C MET A 497 -2.87 -27.44 -84.86
N ARG A 498 -3.74 -26.78 -85.65
CA ARG A 498 -4.74 -25.83 -85.14
C ARG A 498 -5.88 -26.49 -84.36
N ARG A 499 -6.27 -27.73 -84.69
CA ARG A 499 -7.25 -28.50 -83.90
C ARG A 499 -6.68 -28.87 -82.53
N SER A 500 -5.43 -29.32 -82.48
CA SER A 500 -4.71 -29.65 -81.24
C SER A 500 -4.52 -28.43 -80.35
N LEU A 501 -4.14 -27.26 -80.91
CA LEU A 501 -4.09 -25.98 -80.18
C LEU A 501 -5.47 -25.55 -79.62
N LEU A 502 -6.55 -25.75 -80.37
CA LEU A 502 -7.93 -25.49 -79.89
C LEU A 502 -8.41 -26.53 -78.87
N ALA A 503 -7.83 -27.72 -78.79
CA ALA A 503 -8.07 -28.66 -77.71
C ALA A 503 -7.29 -28.28 -76.44
N ILE A 504 -6.08 -27.73 -76.58
CA ILE A 504 -5.27 -27.19 -75.49
C ILE A 504 -5.98 -26.01 -74.80
N GLU A 505 -6.45 -25.02 -75.58
CA GLU A 505 -7.18 -23.86 -75.04
C GLU A 505 -8.39 -24.32 -74.20
N ARG A 506 -9.28 -25.15 -74.75
CA ARG A 506 -10.49 -25.60 -74.07
C ARG A 506 -10.21 -26.35 -72.77
N ASN A 507 -9.15 -27.18 -72.75
CA ASN A 507 -8.74 -27.89 -71.53
C ASN A 507 -8.14 -26.94 -70.48
N ALA A 508 -7.35 -25.94 -70.88
CA ALA A 508 -6.84 -24.91 -69.97
C ALA A 508 -7.97 -24.03 -69.39
N THR A 509 -8.92 -23.62 -70.22
CA THR A 509 -10.12 -22.87 -69.81
C THR A 509 -11.03 -23.69 -68.89
N HIS A 510 -11.12 -25.01 -69.06
CA HIS A 510 -11.82 -25.90 -68.12
C HIS A 510 -11.09 -25.99 -66.76
N MET A 511 -9.77 -26.21 -66.78
CA MET A 511 -8.90 -26.27 -65.60
C MET A 511 -8.99 -24.98 -64.76
N SER A 512 -9.01 -23.81 -65.40
CA SER A 512 -9.14 -22.50 -64.75
C SER A 512 -10.45 -22.34 -63.97
N ARG A 513 -11.58 -22.84 -64.50
CA ARG A 513 -12.88 -22.77 -63.79
C ARG A 513 -12.89 -23.67 -62.55
N LEU A 514 -12.39 -24.89 -62.67
CA LEU A 514 -12.24 -25.82 -61.55
C LEU A 514 -11.37 -25.21 -60.43
N LEU A 515 -10.24 -24.59 -60.80
CA LEU A 515 -9.32 -23.96 -59.85
C LEU A 515 -9.95 -22.80 -59.09
N ASN A 516 -10.68 -21.91 -59.79
CA ASN A 516 -11.41 -20.80 -59.15
C ASN A 516 -12.56 -21.29 -58.23
N GLN A 517 -13.27 -22.36 -58.62
CA GLN A 517 -14.35 -22.91 -57.80
C GLN A 517 -13.83 -23.50 -56.47
N LEU A 518 -12.72 -24.25 -56.52
CA LEU A 518 -12.07 -24.82 -55.33
C LEU A 518 -11.52 -23.75 -54.38
N LEU A 519 -11.02 -22.61 -54.90
CA LEU A 519 -10.49 -21.50 -54.10
C LEU A 519 -11.60 -20.69 -53.38
N SER A 520 -12.78 -20.60 -53.99
CA SER A 520 -13.92 -19.86 -53.40
C SER A 520 -14.45 -20.54 -52.14
N ASP A 521 -14.71 -21.85 -52.20
CA ASP A 521 -15.22 -22.63 -51.06
C ASP A 521 -14.24 -22.63 -49.86
N ALA A 522 -12.93 -22.69 -50.14
CA ALA A 522 -11.90 -22.60 -49.10
C ALA A 522 -11.91 -21.26 -48.34
N SER A 523 -12.20 -20.16 -49.04
CA SER A 523 -12.04 -18.79 -48.51
C SER A 523 -13.11 -18.41 -47.48
N VAL A 524 -14.38 -18.80 -47.72
CA VAL A 524 -15.51 -18.47 -46.83
C VAL A 524 -15.44 -19.24 -45.50
N ILE A 525 -14.88 -20.45 -45.52
CA ILE A 525 -14.74 -21.29 -44.32
C ILE A 525 -13.75 -20.65 -43.32
N HIS A 526 -12.69 -19.98 -43.79
CA HIS A 526 -11.57 -19.61 -42.93
C HIS A 526 -11.74 -18.28 -42.16
N ARG A 527 -12.41 -17.26 -42.73
CA ARG A 527 -12.52 -15.93 -42.08
C ARG A 527 -13.56 -15.83 -40.95
N SER A 528 -14.60 -16.67 -40.96
CA SER A 528 -15.73 -16.54 -40.01
C SER A 528 -15.41 -16.85 -38.53
N HIS A 529 -14.19 -17.31 -38.23
CA HIS A 529 -13.75 -17.66 -36.87
C HIS A 529 -12.91 -16.57 -36.15
N LEU A 530 -12.62 -15.43 -36.79
CA LEU A 530 -11.66 -14.43 -36.28
C LEU A 530 -12.32 -13.10 -35.88
N GLN A 531 -13.08 -13.10 -34.79
CA GLN A 531 -13.74 -11.90 -34.26
C GLN A 531 -12.73 -10.82 -33.81
N ARG A 532 -12.68 -9.69 -34.53
CA ARG A 532 -11.97 -8.45 -34.14
C ARG A 532 -12.80 -7.22 -34.48
N PHE A 533 -13.62 -6.78 -33.54
CA PHE A 533 -14.53 -5.65 -33.77
C PHE A 533 -13.89 -4.32 -33.38
N ALA A 534 -13.64 -3.47 -34.38
CA ALA A 534 -13.27 -2.07 -34.23
C ALA A 534 -14.51 -1.21 -34.04
N THR A 535 -14.36 0.05 -33.62
CA THR A 535 -15.45 1.02 -33.75
C THR A 535 -15.56 1.42 -35.23
N VAL A 536 -16.75 1.26 -35.82
CA VAL A 536 -17.07 1.40 -37.25
C VAL A 536 -18.28 2.32 -37.38
N ASP A 537 -18.26 3.22 -38.36
CA ASP A 537 -19.47 3.96 -38.74
C ASP A 537 -20.36 3.09 -39.62
N LEU A 538 -21.56 2.80 -39.13
CA LEU A 538 -22.52 1.98 -39.85
C LEU A 538 -23.10 2.71 -41.08
N ALA A 539 -23.12 4.04 -41.10
CA ALA A 539 -23.61 4.82 -42.25
C ALA A 539 -22.69 4.68 -43.47
N GLU A 540 -21.39 4.86 -43.27
CA GLU A 540 -20.39 4.74 -44.33
C GLU A 540 -20.34 3.31 -44.91
N THR A 541 -20.49 2.30 -44.05
CA THR A 541 -20.51 0.88 -44.45
C THR A 541 -21.66 0.56 -45.41
N VAL A 542 -22.83 1.24 -45.27
CA VAL A 542 -24.00 1.06 -46.14
C VAL A 542 -23.78 1.67 -47.52
N HIS A 543 -23.21 2.88 -47.60
CA HIS A 543 -22.91 3.52 -48.89
C HIS A 543 -21.96 2.68 -49.75
N GLN A 544 -20.90 2.13 -49.14
CA GLN A 544 -19.92 1.32 -49.86
C GLN A 544 -20.51 0.02 -50.40
N ALA A 545 -21.43 -0.63 -49.68
CA ALA A 545 -22.10 -1.85 -50.16
C ALA A 545 -23.01 -1.56 -51.37
N LEU A 546 -23.70 -0.41 -51.38
CA LEU A 546 -24.56 0.00 -52.49
C LEU A 546 -23.79 0.33 -53.77
N HIS A 547 -22.62 0.95 -53.64
CA HIS A 547 -21.77 1.27 -54.79
C HIS A 547 -21.25 0.02 -55.52
N GLU A 548 -21.07 -1.11 -54.83
CA GLU A 548 -20.65 -2.38 -55.43
C GLU A 548 -21.79 -3.23 -56.03
N ALA A 549 -23.03 -3.03 -55.60
CA ALA A 549 -24.18 -3.85 -56.02
C ALA A 549 -24.97 -3.25 -57.20
N LEU A 550 -24.84 -1.95 -57.46
CA LEU A 550 -25.60 -1.25 -58.49
C LEU A 550 -24.85 -1.22 -59.84
N PRO A 551 -25.47 -1.63 -60.96
CA PRO A 551 -24.82 -1.64 -62.27
C PRO A 551 -24.63 -0.21 -62.80
N GLN A 552 -23.39 0.16 -63.12
CA GLN A 552 -23.03 1.51 -63.57
C GLN A 552 -23.35 1.80 -65.06
N ALA A 553 -23.80 0.80 -65.82
CA ALA A 553 -24.23 0.95 -67.22
C ALA A 553 -25.51 0.16 -67.49
N GLY A 554 -26.61 0.88 -67.79
CA GLY A 554 -27.95 0.34 -67.98
C GLY A 554 -29.02 1.28 -67.43
N PRO A 555 -30.32 0.95 -67.56
CA PRO A 555 -31.39 1.67 -66.87
C PRO A 555 -31.26 1.45 -65.36
N ALA A 556 -30.90 2.49 -64.62
CA ALA A 556 -30.63 2.37 -63.18
C ALA A 556 -31.89 2.00 -62.38
N PRO A 557 -31.82 1.03 -61.45
CA PRO A 557 -32.94 0.69 -60.58
C PRO A 557 -33.22 1.86 -59.62
N ARG A 558 -34.50 2.06 -59.27
CA ARG A 558 -34.92 3.14 -58.38
C ARG A 558 -34.61 2.78 -56.93
N VAL A 559 -33.78 3.57 -56.25
CA VAL A 559 -33.44 3.37 -54.83
C VAL A 559 -33.85 4.60 -54.01
N GLN A 560 -34.38 4.37 -52.81
CA GLN A 560 -34.78 5.39 -51.84
C GLN A 560 -34.00 5.19 -50.54
N LEU A 561 -33.26 6.21 -50.09
CA LEU A 561 -32.45 6.18 -48.87
C LEU A 561 -32.99 7.15 -47.81
N ALA A 562 -33.00 6.73 -46.54
CA ALA A 562 -33.39 7.57 -45.40
C ALA A 562 -32.46 7.32 -44.18
N MET A 563 -31.45 8.17 -44.01
CA MET A 563 -30.41 7.98 -42.99
C MET A 563 -30.38 9.14 -41.98
N THR A 564 -30.03 8.84 -40.73
CA THR A 564 -29.76 9.86 -39.70
C THR A 564 -28.55 10.74 -40.07
N ALA A 565 -28.52 11.96 -39.57
CA ALA A 565 -27.45 12.94 -39.80
C ALA A 565 -26.25 12.81 -38.83
N GLU A 566 -26.38 12.00 -37.78
CA GLU A 566 -25.32 11.80 -36.76
C GLU A 566 -24.55 10.48 -37.00
N PRO A 567 -23.21 10.45 -36.79
CA PRO A 567 -22.37 9.25 -36.96
C PRO A 567 -22.83 8.04 -36.15
N VAL A 568 -23.21 6.94 -36.81
CA VAL A 568 -23.77 5.75 -36.15
C VAL A 568 -22.65 4.77 -35.81
N GLN A 569 -21.94 5.09 -34.72
CA GLN A 569 -20.75 4.37 -34.29
C GLN A 569 -21.10 3.06 -33.55
N VAL A 570 -20.82 1.92 -34.20
CA VAL A 570 -21.04 0.56 -33.68
C VAL A 570 -19.70 -0.17 -33.53
N ARG A 571 -19.66 -1.35 -32.87
CA ARG A 571 -18.47 -2.22 -32.96
C ARG A 571 -18.68 -3.37 -33.93
N GLY A 572 -17.79 -3.50 -34.91
CA GLY A 572 -17.84 -4.60 -35.88
C GLY A 572 -16.60 -4.75 -36.76
N ASP A 573 -16.68 -5.71 -37.67
CA ASP A 573 -15.79 -5.88 -38.81
C ASP A 573 -16.47 -5.26 -40.03
N ALA A 574 -15.91 -4.14 -40.52
CA ALA A 574 -16.50 -3.39 -41.63
C ALA A 574 -16.60 -4.20 -42.93
N LEU A 575 -15.69 -5.15 -43.19
CA LEU A 575 -15.70 -5.93 -44.42
C LEU A 575 -16.80 -7.00 -44.39
N LEU A 576 -16.97 -7.69 -43.26
CA LEU A 576 -18.03 -8.68 -43.07
C LEU A 576 -19.41 -8.03 -43.07
N LEU A 577 -19.59 -6.90 -42.38
CA LEU A 577 -20.83 -6.13 -42.39
C LEU A 577 -21.20 -5.67 -43.80
N ARG A 578 -20.23 -5.12 -44.55
CA ARG A 578 -20.40 -4.67 -45.93
C ARG A 578 -20.78 -5.80 -46.89
N GLU A 579 -20.15 -6.97 -46.77
CA GLU A 579 -20.48 -8.16 -47.57
C GLU A 579 -21.88 -8.70 -47.24
N ALA A 580 -22.29 -8.66 -45.96
CA ALA A 580 -23.65 -9.03 -45.57
C ALA A 580 -24.71 -8.07 -46.13
N ILE A 581 -24.47 -6.76 -46.06
CA ILE A 581 -25.36 -5.73 -46.65
C ILE A 581 -25.43 -5.91 -48.18
N LYS A 582 -24.29 -6.15 -48.84
CA LYS A 582 -24.22 -6.43 -50.27
C LYS A 582 -25.06 -7.66 -50.66
N ASN A 583 -24.95 -8.77 -49.94
CA ASN A 583 -25.75 -9.98 -50.19
C ASN A 583 -27.26 -9.76 -49.97
N LEU A 584 -27.69 -8.83 -49.10
CA LEU A 584 -29.10 -8.43 -49.01
C LEU A 584 -29.54 -7.64 -50.24
N VAL A 585 -28.77 -6.62 -50.66
CA VAL A 585 -29.06 -5.80 -51.84
C VAL A 585 -29.07 -6.64 -53.12
N ASP A 586 -28.11 -7.55 -53.30
CA ASP A 586 -28.01 -8.45 -54.45
C ASP A 586 -29.23 -9.36 -54.61
N ASN A 587 -29.85 -9.79 -53.51
CA ASN A 587 -31.08 -10.58 -53.53
C ASN A 587 -32.30 -9.68 -53.82
N ALA A 588 -32.38 -8.51 -53.19
CA ALA A 588 -33.47 -7.55 -53.44
C ALA A 588 -33.51 -7.10 -54.92
N LEU A 589 -32.36 -6.90 -55.56
CA LEU A 589 -32.28 -6.56 -56.99
C LEU A 589 -32.66 -7.72 -57.93
N LYS A 590 -32.50 -8.99 -57.51
CA LYS A 590 -32.79 -10.17 -58.33
C LYS A 590 -34.22 -10.71 -58.17
N TYR A 591 -34.88 -10.42 -57.05
CA TYR A 591 -36.18 -10.98 -56.69
C TYR A 591 -37.25 -9.93 -56.33
N GLY A 592 -36.88 -8.64 -56.22
CA GLY A 592 -37.71 -7.56 -55.68
C GLY A 592 -38.68 -6.84 -56.64
N GLY A 593 -38.87 -7.34 -57.87
CA GLY A 593 -39.78 -6.77 -58.86
C GLY A 593 -39.39 -5.39 -59.41
N ASP A 594 -40.30 -4.76 -60.17
CA ASP A 594 -40.08 -3.45 -60.82
C ASP A 594 -40.24 -2.23 -59.87
N GLY A 595 -40.42 -2.48 -58.57
CA GLY A 595 -40.62 -1.45 -57.55
C GLY A 595 -39.32 -0.82 -57.04
N PRO A 596 -39.38 0.34 -56.36
CA PRO A 596 -38.18 0.98 -55.80
C PRO A 596 -37.65 0.24 -54.57
N LEU A 597 -36.33 0.02 -54.51
CA LEU A 597 -35.63 -0.50 -53.33
C LEU A 597 -35.58 0.57 -52.23
N GLN A 598 -35.94 0.25 -51.00
CA GLN A 598 -35.95 1.20 -49.87
C GLN A 598 -34.94 0.79 -48.79
N ILE A 599 -34.16 1.75 -48.28
CA ILE A 599 -33.11 1.52 -47.27
C ILE A 599 -33.12 2.66 -46.23
N ALA A 600 -33.00 2.33 -44.94
CA ALA A 600 -33.00 3.33 -43.87
C ALA A 600 -32.04 2.99 -42.71
N LEU A 601 -31.51 4.02 -42.02
CA LEU A 601 -30.60 3.88 -40.87
C LEU A 601 -30.92 4.88 -39.75
N THR A 602 -31.14 4.40 -38.53
CA THR A 602 -31.46 5.22 -37.33
C THR A 602 -30.65 4.80 -36.10
N ALA A 603 -30.74 5.57 -35.01
CA ALA A 603 -30.16 5.23 -33.71
C ALA A 603 -31.20 5.35 -32.58
N GLU A 604 -31.12 4.46 -31.58
CA GLU A 604 -32.12 4.28 -30.52
C GLU A 604 -31.46 4.16 -29.14
N GLY A 605 -31.22 5.28 -28.45
CA GLY A 605 -30.61 5.29 -27.13
C GLY A 605 -29.13 4.91 -27.15
N ALA A 606 -28.82 3.61 -27.12
CA ALA A 606 -27.48 3.04 -27.28
C ALA A 606 -27.51 1.85 -28.26
N HIS A 607 -28.31 2.01 -29.30
CA HIS A 607 -28.65 1.02 -30.33
C HIS A 607 -28.75 1.71 -31.73
N ALA A 608 -28.74 0.98 -32.87
CA ALA A 608 -28.24 1.49 -34.17
C ALA A 608 -28.78 0.71 -35.40
N VAL A 609 -30.00 1.03 -35.85
CA VAL A 609 -30.88 0.16 -36.64
C VAL A 609 -30.81 0.40 -38.15
N LEU A 610 -30.44 -0.63 -38.94
CA LEU A 610 -30.39 -0.62 -40.41
C LEU A 610 -31.50 -1.49 -41.03
N THR A 611 -32.28 -0.93 -41.98
CA THR A 611 -33.45 -1.56 -42.60
C THR A 611 -33.35 -1.55 -44.14
N ILE A 612 -33.76 -2.63 -44.81
CA ILE A 612 -33.83 -2.76 -46.30
C ILE A 612 -35.19 -3.38 -46.67
N ALA A 613 -35.85 -2.94 -47.76
CA ALA A 613 -37.14 -3.47 -48.23
C ALA A 613 -37.31 -3.41 -49.77
N ASP A 614 -37.94 -4.44 -50.33
CA ASP A 614 -38.20 -4.67 -51.77
C ASP A 614 -39.71 -4.78 -52.10
N HIS A 615 -40.05 -5.05 -53.37
CA HIS A 615 -41.43 -5.19 -53.89
C HIS A 615 -41.66 -6.57 -54.57
N GLY A 616 -40.92 -7.60 -54.15
CA GLY A 616 -41.02 -8.96 -54.70
C GLY A 616 -42.27 -9.72 -54.23
N THR A 617 -42.41 -10.97 -54.66
CA THR A 617 -43.56 -11.84 -54.33
C THR A 617 -43.67 -12.22 -52.85
N GLY A 618 -42.73 -11.79 -52.01
CA GLY A 618 -42.60 -12.19 -50.61
C GLY A 618 -42.08 -13.62 -50.43
N ILE A 619 -41.80 -13.98 -49.17
CA ILE A 619 -41.36 -15.34 -48.78
C ILE A 619 -42.56 -16.09 -48.19
N ALA A 620 -42.81 -17.31 -48.65
CA ALA A 620 -43.88 -18.15 -48.12
C ALA A 620 -43.63 -18.47 -46.63
N ALA A 621 -44.68 -18.47 -45.81
CA ALA A 621 -44.55 -18.65 -44.36
C ALA A 621 -43.91 -19.99 -43.94
N ALA A 622 -44.00 -21.02 -44.79
CA ALA A 622 -43.36 -22.32 -44.57
C ALA A 622 -41.84 -22.33 -44.85
N ASP A 623 -41.32 -21.38 -45.64
CA ASP A 623 -39.90 -21.30 -46.02
C ASP A 623 -39.15 -20.17 -45.31
N ALA A 624 -39.84 -19.30 -44.56
CA ALA A 624 -39.27 -18.13 -43.89
C ALA A 624 -38.11 -18.45 -42.92
N GLU A 625 -38.08 -19.64 -42.31
CA GLU A 625 -36.94 -20.10 -41.51
C GLU A 625 -35.87 -20.80 -42.38
N ARG A 626 -36.29 -21.51 -43.42
CA ARG A 626 -35.45 -22.34 -44.30
C ARG A 626 -34.60 -21.55 -45.29
N VAL A 627 -34.99 -20.32 -45.65
CA VAL A 627 -34.18 -19.43 -46.51
C VAL A 627 -32.81 -19.09 -45.92
N PHE A 628 -32.57 -19.33 -44.63
CA PHE A 628 -31.25 -19.19 -43.99
C PHE A 628 -30.41 -20.48 -44.00
N GLU A 629 -30.91 -21.59 -44.55
CA GLU A 629 -30.18 -22.84 -44.72
C GLU A 629 -29.27 -22.81 -45.96
N ARG A 630 -28.23 -23.65 -45.99
CA ARG A 630 -27.32 -23.74 -47.16
C ARG A 630 -27.95 -24.57 -48.28
N PHE A 631 -27.86 -24.06 -49.50
CA PHE A 631 -28.39 -24.65 -50.74
C PHE A 631 -29.92 -24.77 -50.81
N ALA A 632 -30.65 -24.19 -49.85
CA ALA A 632 -32.10 -24.13 -49.87
C ALA A 632 -32.61 -23.26 -51.05
N ARG A 633 -33.72 -23.70 -51.65
CA ARG A 633 -34.46 -22.99 -52.70
C ARG A 633 -35.96 -23.22 -52.48
N GLY A 634 -36.77 -22.20 -52.70
CA GLY A 634 -38.22 -22.36 -52.82
C GLY A 634 -38.59 -23.08 -54.13
N GLU A 635 -39.70 -23.81 -54.14
CA GLU A 635 -40.20 -24.48 -55.34
C GLU A 635 -40.65 -23.45 -56.40
N GLY A 636 -40.10 -23.54 -57.62
CA GLY A 636 -40.44 -22.67 -58.74
C GLY A 636 -39.42 -21.58 -59.13
N ALA A 637 -38.30 -21.45 -58.41
CA ALA A 637 -37.28 -20.42 -58.72
C ALA A 637 -36.48 -20.72 -60.02
N PRO A 638 -36.18 -19.71 -60.87
CA PRO A 638 -35.48 -19.90 -62.15
C PRO A 638 -33.98 -20.22 -62.02
N SER A 639 -33.43 -20.87 -63.07
CA SER A 639 -32.06 -21.41 -63.09
C SER A 639 -30.96 -20.34 -63.12
N GLY A 640 -30.38 -20.02 -61.95
CA GLY A 640 -29.17 -19.18 -61.89
C GLY A 640 -28.45 -19.01 -60.55
N GLY A 641 -29.07 -19.33 -59.40
CA GLY A 641 -28.50 -19.05 -58.07
C GLY A 641 -28.01 -20.27 -57.28
N ALA A 642 -26.91 -20.14 -56.54
CA ALA A 642 -26.32 -21.22 -55.73
C ALA A 642 -26.99 -21.48 -54.36
N GLY A 643 -27.89 -20.61 -53.90
CA GLY A 643 -28.62 -20.81 -52.62
C GLY A 643 -27.76 -20.63 -51.36
N LEU A 644 -26.82 -19.68 -51.35
CA LEU A 644 -25.87 -19.49 -50.23
C LEU A 644 -25.93 -18.12 -49.53
N GLY A 645 -26.53 -17.09 -50.16
CA GLY A 645 -26.42 -15.69 -49.71
C GLY A 645 -26.99 -15.40 -48.31
N LEU A 646 -28.28 -15.65 -48.09
CA LEU A 646 -28.94 -15.34 -46.80
C LEU A 646 -28.34 -16.11 -45.61
N ALA A 647 -27.86 -17.34 -45.84
CA ALA A 647 -27.14 -18.15 -44.86
C ALA A 647 -25.77 -17.55 -44.42
N ILE A 648 -25.20 -16.65 -45.22
CA ILE A 648 -24.01 -15.86 -44.88
C ILE A 648 -24.42 -14.62 -44.08
N VAL A 649 -25.44 -13.89 -44.53
CA VAL A 649 -25.94 -12.65 -43.87
C VAL A 649 -26.26 -12.88 -42.40
N LYS A 650 -27.09 -13.89 -42.08
CA LYS A 650 -27.51 -14.18 -40.70
C LYS A 650 -26.32 -14.41 -39.78
N ARG A 651 -25.35 -15.22 -40.24
CA ARG A 651 -24.11 -15.53 -39.51
C ARG A 651 -23.26 -14.29 -39.20
N VAL A 652 -23.24 -13.30 -40.09
CA VAL A 652 -22.56 -12.03 -39.83
C VAL A 652 -23.27 -11.25 -38.72
N VAL A 653 -24.60 -11.08 -38.79
CA VAL A 653 -25.36 -10.32 -37.78
C VAL A 653 -25.27 -10.99 -36.41
N ASP A 654 -25.49 -12.31 -36.33
CA ASP A 654 -25.35 -13.11 -35.11
C ASP A 654 -23.96 -12.91 -34.46
N SER A 655 -22.90 -12.95 -35.28
CA SER A 655 -21.53 -12.81 -34.78
C SER A 655 -21.21 -11.44 -34.17
N HIS A 656 -21.95 -10.40 -34.55
CA HIS A 656 -21.77 -9.02 -34.12
C HIS A 656 -22.58 -8.65 -32.87
N GLY A 657 -23.40 -9.57 -32.33
CA GLY A 657 -24.33 -9.26 -31.24
C GLY A 657 -25.51 -8.39 -31.67
N GLY A 658 -25.79 -8.33 -32.97
CA GLY A 658 -27.02 -7.76 -33.52
C GLY A 658 -28.15 -8.80 -33.59
N GLN A 659 -29.28 -8.39 -34.17
CA GLN A 659 -30.43 -9.25 -34.45
C GLN A 659 -30.95 -8.93 -35.85
N ILE A 660 -31.31 -9.95 -36.64
CA ILE A 660 -31.94 -9.79 -37.96
C ILE A 660 -33.30 -10.47 -37.97
N ASP A 661 -34.33 -9.69 -38.31
CA ASP A 661 -35.70 -10.14 -38.47
C ASP A 661 -36.12 -10.11 -39.95
N LEU A 662 -37.20 -10.82 -40.31
CA LEU A 662 -37.86 -10.82 -41.62
C LEU A 662 -39.33 -10.46 -41.46
N SER A 663 -39.90 -9.67 -42.38
CA SER A 663 -41.37 -9.56 -42.51
C SER A 663 -41.82 -9.26 -43.94
N ASN A 664 -42.91 -9.89 -44.36
CA ASN A 664 -43.61 -9.51 -45.59
C ASN A 664 -44.51 -8.30 -45.30
N ARG A 665 -44.36 -7.21 -46.05
CA ARG A 665 -45.39 -6.15 -46.11
C ARG A 665 -46.60 -6.66 -46.93
N PRO A 666 -47.76 -5.96 -46.90
CA PRO A 666 -48.87 -6.22 -47.83
C PRO A 666 -48.51 -6.11 -49.33
N GLN A 667 -47.28 -5.68 -49.65
CA GLN A 667 -46.70 -5.51 -50.98
C GLN A 667 -45.21 -6.02 -51.08
N GLY A 668 -44.61 -6.66 -50.04
CA GLY A 668 -43.20 -7.22 -49.99
C GLY A 668 -42.17 -6.63 -48.95
N GLY A 669 -41.21 -7.44 -48.40
CA GLY A 669 -39.84 -7.17 -47.76
C GLY A 669 -39.48 -6.30 -46.47
N LEU A 670 -38.49 -6.68 -45.54
CA LEU A 670 -37.87 -5.87 -44.35
C LEU A 670 -36.66 -6.40 -43.34
N HIS A 671 -35.84 -5.58 -42.48
CA HIS A 671 -34.61 -5.86 -41.46
C HIS A 671 -34.07 -4.86 -40.22
N MET A 672 -32.90 -5.04 -39.38
CA MET A 672 -32.32 -4.22 -38.10
C MET A 672 -30.79 -4.37 -37.40
N ILE A 673 -30.12 -3.49 -36.46
CA ILE A 673 -28.74 -3.54 -35.58
C ILE A 673 -28.42 -2.54 -34.26
N ARG A 674 -27.28 -2.48 -33.34
CA ARG A 674 -27.03 -1.79 -31.86
C ARG A 674 -25.54 -1.43 -31.03
N LEU A 675 -25.16 -0.41 -30.03
CA LEU A 675 -23.93 -0.17 -28.93
C LEU A 675 -23.53 1.18 -27.89
N PHE A 676 -22.41 1.36 -26.94
CA PHE A 676 -22.09 2.32 -25.62
C PHE A 676 -20.60 2.94 -24.96
N ALA A 677 -20.34 3.90 -23.88
CA ALA A 677 -18.99 4.46 -23.08
C ALA A 677 -18.81 5.50 -21.69
N ALA A 678 -17.62 5.91 -20.91
CA ALA A 678 -17.34 6.92 -19.62
C ALA A 678 -15.86 7.43 -18.84
N THR A 679 -15.63 8.42 -17.76
CA THR A 679 -14.34 9.08 -16.93
C THR A 679 -14.39 9.95 -15.44
N VAL A 680 -13.55 10.72 -14.48
CA VAL A 680 -12.13 11.31 -13.83
C VAL A 680 -12.14 12.22 -12.35
N ALA A 681 -11.33 12.97 -11.37
CA ALA A 681 -9.96 13.64 -10.69
C ALA A 681 -9.91 14.21 -9.05
N LEU A 682 -9.12 15.02 -8.09
CA LEU A 682 -7.83 15.88 -7.54
C LEU A 682 -7.75 16.45 -5.89
N LEU A 683 -6.97 17.25 -4.91
CA LEU A 683 -5.67 18.10 -4.31
C LEU A 683 -5.61 18.57 -2.64
N LEU A 684 -4.87 19.37 -1.64
CA LEU A 684 -3.62 20.29 -1.04
C LEU A 684 -3.42 20.52 0.66
N ALA A 685 -2.77 21.34 1.70
CA ALA A 685 -1.91 22.63 2.24
C ALA A 685 -1.12 22.82 3.80
N VAL A 686 -0.73 24.01 4.53
CA VAL A 686 0.27 24.37 5.83
C VAL A 686 0.08 25.68 6.90
N PRO A 687 0.85 26.46 7.91
CA PRO A 687 2.00 26.59 9.08
C PRO A 687 2.01 27.65 10.46
N ALA A 688 3.01 27.91 11.50
CA ALA A 688 3.10 28.96 12.77
C ALA A 688 4.32 29.23 13.96
N LEU A 689 4.45 30.34 14.91
CA LEU A 689 5.04 30.61 16.44
C LEU A 689 6.15 31.74 17.12
N ALA A 690 6.30 32.19 18.51
CA ALA A 690 7.33 33.12 19.36
C ALA A 690 7.46 33.13 21.03
N ALA A 691 8.41 33.80 21.85
CA ALA A 691 8.82 33.52 23.35
C ALA A 691 9.05 34.58 24.64
N PRO A 692 10.12 34.71 25.57
CA PRO A 692 10.11 34.73 27.14
C PRO A 692 10.88 35.76 28.20
N GLY A 693 11.05 35.54 29.59
CA GLY A 693 11.47 36.48 30.78
C GLY A 693 12.35 36.07 32.10
N ASP A 694 12.38 36.77 33.31
CA ASP A 694 13.45 36.85 34.44
C ASP A 694 13.77 35.65 35.42
N VAL A 695 14.94 35.66 36.15
CA VAL A 695 15.84 34.47 36.44
C VAL A 695 17.01 34.62 37.49
N ARG A 696 17.46 33.54 38.20
CA ARG A 696 18.93 33.30 38.51
C ARG A 696 19.51 32.26 37.54
N ARG A 697 20.65 32.58 36.93
CA ARG A 697 21.22 31.88 35.78
C ARG A 697 22.55 31.19 36.11
N PHE A 698 22.63 29.89 35.89
CA PHE A 698 23.87 29.12 35.81
C PHE A 698 24.23 28.98 34.31
N PRO A 699 25.16 29.81 33.80
CA PRO A 699 25.49 29.82 32.37
C PRO A 699 26.06 28.48 31.91
N ALA A 700 25.92 28.17 30.62
CA ALA A 700 26.57 27.02 30.01
C ALA A 700 28.10 27.12 30.15
N GLN A 701 28.78 25.99 30.35
CA GLN A 701 30.24 25.90 30.46
C GLN A 701 30.93 25.86 29.07
N GLY A 702 30.15 25.82 27.99
CA GLY A 702 30.57 25.98 26.61
C GLY A 702 29.49 26.68 25.77
N THR A 703 29.41 26.41 24.47
CA THR A 703 28.35 26.94 23.61
C THR A 703 26.97 26.47 24.09
N ALA A 704 26.08 27.39 24.42
CA ALA A 704 24.73 27.07 24.86
C ALA A 704 23.92 26.41 23.73
N THR A 705 23.52 25.15 23.94
CA THR A 705 22.70 24.33 23.03
C THR A 705 21.35 23.93 23.64
N ALA A 706 21.18 24.08 24.95
CA ALA A 706 19.94 23.82 25.66
C ALA A 706 19.74 24.81 26.82
N GLN A 707 18.49 25.06 27.17
CA GLN A 707 18.09 25.80 28.37
C GLN A 707 17.18 24.92 29.24
N LEU A 708 17.19 25.17 30.54
CA LEU A 708 16.38 24.45 31.52
C LEU A 708 15.93 25.41 32.63
N ARG A 709 14.63 25.72 32.73
CA ARG A 709 14.06 26.46 33.86
C ARG A 709 13.53 25.53 34.94
N ILE A 710 14.20 25.50 36.10
CA ILE A 710 13.76 24.76 37.29
C ILE A 710 13.12 25.76 38.27
N HIS A 711 11.89 25.52 38.69
CA HIS A 711 11.32 26.19 39.87
C HIS A 711 11.32 25.18 41.01
N GLY A 712 11.99 25.52 42.12
CA GLY A 712 12.28 24.54 43.17
C GLY A 712 12.11 25.10 44.59
N THR A 713 11.69 24.22 45.50
CA THR A 713 11.54 24.50 46.94
C THR A 713 12.81 24.19 47.73
N THR A 714 13.96 24.16 47.07
CA THR A 714 15.27 23.88 47.67
C THR A 714 16.12 25.13 47.55
N ASP A 715 16.73 25.54 48.66
CA ASP A 715 17.65 26.67 48.73
C ASP A 715 18.66 26.60 47.56
N ILE A 716 18.75 27.66 46.75
CA ILE A 716 19.60 27.69 45.54
C ILE A 716 21.02 27.16 45.77
N GLU A 717 21.67 27.54 46.87
CA GLU A 717 23.06 27.16 47.15
C GLU A 717 23.22 25.66 47.44
N VAL A 718 22.17 24.97 47.91
CA VAL A 718 22.16 23.50 48.11
C VAL A 718 21.98 22.77 46.77
N PHE A 719 21.26 23.37 45.83
CA PHE A 719 21.03 22.78 44.50
C PHE A 719 22.10 23.17 43.46
N ALA A 720 22.90 24.21 43.73
CA ALA A 720 23.98 24.70 42.87
C ALA A 720 25.01 23.61 42.54
N GLU A 721 25.45 22.81 43.53
CA GLU A 721 26.41 21.71 43.29
C GLU A 721 25.83 20.58 42.44
N VAL A 722 24.52 20.32 42.59
CA VAL A 722 23.78 19.33 41.77
C VAL A 722 23.74 19.78 40.30
N ILE A 723 23.52 21.08 40.07
CA ILE A 723 23.58 21.73 38.75
C ILE A 723 25.01 21.73 38.20
N ALA A 724 26.01 22.02 39.03
CA ALA A 724 27.41 22.07 38.62
C ALA A 724 27.99 20.70 38.20
N ASP A 725 27.52 19.60 38.80
CA ASP A 725 27.85 18.25 38.32
C ASP A 725 27.10 17.87 37.04
N TYR A 726 25.82 18.27 36.89
CA TYR A 726 25.08 18.12 35.64
C TYR A 726 25.75 18.84 34.47
N GLN A 727 26.15 20.10 34.65
CA GLN A 727 26.82 20.89 33.61
C GLN A 727 28.22 20.35 33.26
N ARG A 728 28.90 19.64 34.17
CA ARG A 728 30.14 18.90 33.83
C ARG A 728 29.90 17.69 32.92
N LEU A 729 28.67 17.18 32.83
CA LEU A 729 28.25 16.16 31.85
C LEU A 729 27.62 16.79 30.59
N HIS A 730 26.97 17.94 30.74
CA HIS A 730 26.26 18.65 29.68
C HIS A 730 26.69 20.12 29.63
N PRO A 731 27.91 20.42 29.14
CA PRO A 731 28.50 21.77 29.20
C PRO A 731 27.77 22.79 28.31
N GLY A 732 26.98 22.35 27.33
CA GLY A 732 26.11 23.21 26.53
C GLY A 732 24.73 23.50 27.15
N SER A 733 24.44 22.98 28.36
CA SER A 733 23.17 23.20 29.03
C SER A 733 23.25 24.37 30.01
N GLU A 734 22.45 25.40 29.75
CA GLU A 734 22.24 26.53 30.65
C GLU A 734 21.08 26.24 31.61
N VAL A 735 21.27 26.43 32.91
CA VAL A 735 20.22 26.18 33.92
C VAL A 735 19.78 27.49 34.55
N VAL A 736 18.49 27.75 34.48
CA VAL A 736 17.79 28.76 35.26
C VAL A 736 17.21 28.08 36.49
N TYR A 737 17.39 28.66 37.67
CA TYR A 737 16.72 28.20 38.88
C TYR A 737 16.01 29.38 39.56
N GLU A 738 14.70 29.24 39.81
CA GLU A 738 13.93 30.12 40.69
C GLU A 738 13.65 29.39 42.02
N ASP A 739 14.03 30.03 43.13
CA ASP A 739 13.74 29.56 44.48
C ASP A 739 12.33 30.01 44.87
N ILE A 740 11.43 29.05 45.11
CA ILE A 740 10.02 29.33 45.40
C ILE A 740 9.53 28.47 46.55
N ILE A 741 8.93 29.12 47.56
CA ILE A 741 8.28 28.46 48.69
C ILE A 741 7.18 27.50 48.18
N THR A 742 7.06 26.32 48.79
CA THR A 742 6.19 25.22 48.34
C THR A 742 4.76 25.62 47.97
N GLN A 743 4.12 26.47 48.78
CA GLN A 743 2.75 26.93 48.55
C GLN A 743 2.66 27.94 47.39
N ASP A 744 3.64 28.83 47.30
CA ASP A 744 3.81 29.79 46.19
C ASP A 744 4.07 29.07 44.86
N LEU A 745 4.89 28.01 44.85
CA LEU A 745 5.25 27.28 43.62
C LEU A 745 4.01 26.75 42.90
N TYR A 746 3.09 26.13 43.64
CA TYR A 746 1.82 25.64 43.11
C TYR A 746 0.95 26.80 42.57
N ALA A 747 0.80 27.89 43.34
CA ALA A 747 -0.05 29.01 42.98
C ALA A 747 0.49 29.82 41.78
N ARG A 748 1.78 30.16 41.79
CA ARG A 748 2.47 30.91 40.71
C ARG A 748 2.42 30.13 39.40
N TYR A 749 2.70 28.82 39.43
CA TYR A 749 2.64 27.99 38.22
C TYR A 749 1.24 27.96 37.59
N LEU A 750 0.17 27.87 38.39
CA LEU A 750 -1.20 27.91 37.85
C LEU A 750 -1.58 29.28 37.30
N HIS A 751 -0.99 30.36 37.83
CA HIS A 751 -1.22 31.73 37.41
C HIS A 751 -0.55 32.05 36.06
N ASP A 752 0.78 31.86 35.95
CA ASP A 752 1.57 32.19 34.74
C ASP A 752 2.01 30.95 33.93
N ARG A 753 1.12 29.95 33.82
CA ARG A 753 1.44 28.65 33.18
C ARG A 753 1.93 28.74 31.74
N ALA A 754 1.54 29.79 31.01
CA ALA A 754 1.90 30.01 29.61
C ALA A 754 2.87 31.19 29.43
N GLY A 755 3.38 31.73 30.53
CA GLY A 755 4.35 32.81 30.53
C GLY A 755 5.69 32.37 29.96
N PRO A 756 6.39 33.23 29.22
CA PRO A 756 7.70 33.73 29.62
C PRO A 756 8.50 33.05 30.76
N ALA A 757 7.94 32.95 31.97
CA ALA A 757 8.62 32.39 33.14
C ALA A 757 8.15 30.97 33.51
N SER A 758 7.36 30.31 32.67
CA SER A 758 6.86 28.95 32.93
C SER A 758 8.03 27.95 33.05
N PRO A 759 8.12 27.18 34.15
CA PRO A 759 9.20 26.23 34.35
C PRO A 759 9.14 25.04 33.40
N ASP A 760 10.33 24.54 33.07
CA ASP A 760 10.53 23.26 32.40
C ASP A 760 10.50 22.09 33.40
N LEU A 761 10.84 22.35 34.67
CA LEU A 761 10.81 21.36 35.76
C LEU A 761 10.37 22.00 37.09
N LEU A 762 9.47 21.32 37.82
CA LEU A 762 9.07 21.66 39.19
C LEU A 762 9.69 20.66 40.17
N ILE A 763 10.32 21.12 41.26
CA ILE A 763 10.90 20.26 42.31
C ILE A 763 10.39 20.70 43.69
N SER A 764 9.57 19.86 44.34
CA SER A 764 8.87 20.25 45.58
C SER A 764 8.73 19.10 46.58
N SER A 765 8.86 19.40 47.88
CA SER A 765 8.54 18.48 48.98
C SER A 765 7.04 18.38 49.28
N GLY A 766 6.20 19.25 48.71
CA GLY A 766 4.74 19.19 48.78
C GLY A 766 4.19 18.09 47.86
N MET A 767 4.35 16.83 48.25
CA MET A 767 3.95 15.65 47.46
C MET A 767 2.48 15.71 47.05
N ASP A 768 1.61 16.21 47.92
CA ASP A 768 0.19 16.40 47.72
C ASP A 768 -0.09 17.44 46.63
N LEU A 769 0.54 18.62 46.69
CA LEU A 769 0.40 19.68 45.69
C LEU A 769 0.97 19.26 44.32
N GLN A 770 2.12 18.57 44.29
CA GLN A 770 2.65 17.99 43.06
C GLN A 770 1.72 16.91 42.48
N THR A 771 1.15 16.06 43.33
CA THR A 771 0.12 15.08 42.94
C THR A 771 -1.13 15.78 42.41
N LYS A 772 -1.53 16.93 42.97
CA LYS A 772 -2.67 17.71 42.43
C LYS A 772 -2.37 18.30 41.04
N LEU A 773 -1.17 18.84 40.79
CA LEU A 773 -0.78 19.25 39.43
C LEU A 773 -0.83 18.07 38.44
N VAL A 774 -0.30 16.90 38.83
CA VAL A 774 -0.33 15.68 38.02
C VAL A 774 -1.73 15.09 37.87
N ASN A 775 -2.65 15.33 38.80
CA ASN A 775 -4.05 14.97 38.62
C ASN A 775 -4.75 15.92 37.63
N ASP A 776 -4.62 17.21 37.84
CA ASP A 776 -5.50 18.24 37.26
C ASP A 776 -5.24 18.51 35.78
N GLY A 777 -4.13 18.02 35.22
CA GLY A 777 -3.82 18.08 33.80
C GLY A 777 -2.40 18.54 33.48
N HIS A 778 -1.68 19.05 34.47
CA HIS A 778 -0.60 20.02 34.28
C HIS A 778 0.79 19.44 33.97
N ALA A 779 0.94 18.12 33.83
CA ALA A 779 2.23 17.46 33.63
C ALA A 779 2.39 16.79 32.26
N LEU A 780 3.65 16.56 31.86
CA LEU A 780 4.05 15.68 30.77
C LEU A 780 4.50 14.32 31.30
N PRO A 781 4.15 13.21 30.62
CA PRO A 781 4.75 11.93 30.92
C PRO A 781 6.21 11.85 30.47
N HIS A 782 7.02 11.11 31.22
CA HIS A 782 8.39 10.72 30.89
C HIS A 782 8.65 9.25 31.23
N ARG A 783 9.26 8.50 30.30
CA ARG A 783 9.60 7.09 30.47
C ARG A 783 11.01 6.83 29.95
N SER A 784 11.95 6.65 30.88
CA SER A 784 13.34 6.28 30.64
C SER A 784 13.68 4.98 31.38
N VAL A 785 14.93 4.52 31.30
CA VAL A 785 15.41 3.41 32.14
C VAL A 785 15.40 3.82 33.62
N GLN A 786 15.75 5.07 33.91
CA GLN A 786 15.85 5.62 35.26
C GLN A 786 14.47 5.82 35.90
N THR A 787 13.48 6.35 35.16
CA THR A 787 12.11 6.47 35.71
C THR A 787 11.41 5.11 35.84
N GLN A 788 11.71 4.13 34.99
CA GLN A 788 11.18 2.77 35.15
C GLN A 788 11.84 1.99 36.30
N ALA A 789 13.07 2.35 36.70
CA ALA A 789 13.75 1.76 37.86
C ALA A 789 13.24 2.28 39.23
N LEU A 790 12.40 3.34 39.25
CA LEU A 790 11.81 3.83 40.49
C LEU A 790 10.74 2.86 41.03
N PRO A 791 10.73 2.58 42.35
CA PRO A 791 9.66 1.80 42.98
C PRO A 791 8.27 2.35 42.69
N ALA A 792 7.27 1.48 42.53
CA ALA A 792 5.91 1.88 42.13
C ALA A 792 5.21 2.86 43.09
N TRP A 793 5.61 2.92 44.37
CA TRP A 793 5.11 3.90 45.34
C TRP A 793 5.76 5.30 45.20
N ALA A 794 6.89 5.37 44.50
CA ALA A 794 7.73 6.56 44.32
C ALA A 794 7.59 7.22 42.94
N GLN A 795 6.72 6.71 42.08
CA GLN A 795 6.36 7.34 40.81
C GLN A 795 4.85 7.24 40.60
N TRP A 796 4.26 8.21 39.89
CA TRP A 796 2.85 8.13 39.50
C TRP A 796 2.70 8.55 38.03
N ARG A 797 2.11 7.66 37.20
CA ARG A 797 1.81 7.84 35.75
C ARG A 797 3.02 8.01 34.82
N GLY A 798 4.22 8.09 35.38
CA GLY A 798 5.35 8.74 34.73
C GLY A 798 5.16 10.26 34.58
N GLU A 799 4.25 10.89 35.34
CA GLU A 799 4.02 12.34 35.36
C GLU A 799 4.57 13.00 36.65
N ALA A 800 4.70 12.24 37.76
CA ALA A 800 5.43 12.63 38.99
C ALA A 800 6.44 11.56 39.44
N PHE A 801 7.56 12.01 40.00
CA PHE A 801 8.69 11.15 40.41
C PHE A 801 9.34 11.62 41.73
N GLY A 802 9.52 10.73 42.69
CA GLY A 802 10.38 10.98 43.85
C GLY A 802 11.85 10.95 43.45
N ILE A 803 12.59 12.03 43.73
CA ILE A 803 14.04 12.14 43.44
C ILE A 803 14.92 11.90 44.68
N SER A 804 14.32 11.93 45.88
CA SER A 804 15.02 11.67 47.15
C SER A 804 14.09 11.05 48.18
N TYR A 805 14.69 10.50 49.22
CA TYR A 805 14.06 9.77 50.31
C TYR A 805 14.31 10.52 51.63
N GLU A 806 13.31 11.17 52.20
CA GLU A 806 13.49 12.04 53.38
C GLU A 806 12.72 11.49 54.59
N PRO A 807 13.37 10.81 55.55
CA PRO A 807 12.71 10.29 56.74
C PRO A 807 12.29 11.43 57.67
N VAL A 808 11.17 11.21 58.35
CA VAL A 808 10.52 12.17 59.24
C VAL A 808 10.78 11.75 60.67
N VAL A 809 11.44 12.63 61.42
CA VAL A 809 12.17 12.27 62.64
C VAL A 809 11.82 13.19 63.81
N MET A 810 12.15 12.73 65.02
CA MET A 810 12.35 13.62 66.15
C MET A 810 13.82 14.05 66.20
N VAL A 811 14.09 15.27 66.63
CA VAL A 811 15.45 15.81 66.79
C VAL A 811 15.58 16.42 68.18
N TYR A 812 16.58 16.02 68.96
CA TYR A 812 16.75 16.52 70.33
C TYR A 812 18.12 17.12 70.56
N ASN A 813 18.20 18.04 71.54
CA ASN A 813 19.47 18.60 71.98
C ASN A 813 20.11 17.68 73.03
N THR A 814 21.25 17.10 72.67
CA THR A 814 22.03 16.16 73.49
C THR A 814 22.50 16.72 74.84
N ARG A 815 22.53 18.05 74.98
CA ARG A 815 22.90 18.77 76.23
C ARG A 815 21.68 19.19 77.07
N ARG A 816 20.45 18.99 76.57
CA ARG A 816 19.20 19.35 77.27
C ARG A 816 18.34 18.14 77.64
N LEU A 817 18.27 17.14 76.78
CA LEU A 817 17.51 15.90 77.02
C LEU A 817 18.47 14.73 77.22
N PRO A 818 18.62 14.18 78.45
CA PRO A 818 19.47 13.02 78.70
C PRO A 818 19.00 11.78 77.93
N ALA A 819 19.93 10.97 77.41
CA ALA A 819 19.62 9.79 76.58
C ALA A 819 18.54 8.87 77.16
N ALA A 820 18.57 8.59 78.47
CA ALA A 820 17.58 7.76 79.16
C ALA A 820 16.16 8.38 79.27
N LYS A 821 15.95 9.61 78.77
CA LYS A 821 14.65 10.30 78.66
C LYS A 821 14.28 10.66 77.21
N VAL A 822 15.05 10.19 76.22
CA VAL A 822 14.73 10.39 74.81
C VAL A 822 13.56 9.49 74.42
N PRO A 823 12.48 10.00 73.79
CA PRO A 823 11.39 9.17 73.33
C PRO A 823 11.70 8.56 71.94
N HIS A 824 11.68 7.22 71.86
CA HIS A 824 11.87 6.44 70.64
C HIS A 824 10.56 6.16 69.88
N THR A 825 9.41 6.44 70.51
CA THR A 825 8.07 6.26 69.93
C THR A 825 7.16 7.45 70.26
N ARG A 826 6.10 7.64 69.48
CA ARG A 826 5.04 8.63 69.77
C ARG A 826 4.33 8.33 71.09
N ARG A 827 4.29 7.05 71.51
CA ARG A 827 3.82 6.64 72.84
C ARG A 827 4.71 7.22 73.93
N GLN A 828 6.02 6.97 73.89
CA GLN A 828 6.95 7.51 74.88
C GLN A 828 7.00 9.05 74.87
N LEU A 829 6.82 9.70 73.71
CA LEU A 829 6.70 11.16 73.64
C LEU A 829 5.41 11.64 74.33
N LEU A 830 4.26 10.98 74.11
CA LEU A 830 3.00 11.28 74.80
C LEU A 830 3.13 11.10 76.32
N ASP A 831 3.74 10.00 76.76
CA ASP A 831 3.92 9.70 78.18
C ASP A 831 4.88 10.72 78.84
N LEU A 832 5.92 11.17 78.13
CA LEU A 832 6.86 12.21 78.59
C LEU A 832 6.24 13.62 78.61
N LEU A 833 5.32 13.93 77.69
CA LEU A 833 4.53 15.16 77.69
C LEU A 833 3.50 15.19 78.83
N ARG A 834 2.98 14.02 79.24
CA ARG A 834 2.03 13.86 80.34
C ARG A 834 2.67 13.60 81.71
N ALA A 835 4.00 13.53 81.79
CA ALA A 835 4.72 13.31 83.03
C ALA A 835 4.50 14.46 84.04
N GLU A 836 4.42 14.10 85.33
CA GLU A 836 4.24 15.07 86.41
C GLU A 836 5.32 16.15 86.40
N GLY A 837 4.92 17.40 86.68
CA GLY A 837 5.78 18.57 86.56
C GLY A 837 5.93 19.13 85.13
N THR A 838 5.37 18.48 84.10
CA THR A 838 5.39 18.94 82.69
C THR A 838 6.79 19.31 82.18
N PRO A 839 7.78 18.38 82.21
CA PRO A 839 9.20 18.67 81.99
C PRO A 839 9.54 19.19 80.57
N LEU A 840 8.59 19.13 79.63
CA LEU A 840 8.74 19.58 78.25
C LEU A 840 7.91 20.83 77.89
N ARG A 841 7.26 21.48 78.88
CA ARG A 841 6.43 22.66 78.65
C ARG A 841 7.21 23.81 78.00
N GLY A 842 6.79 24.28 76.83
CA GLY A 842 7.51 25.30 76.05
C GLY A 842 8.91 24.86 75.61
N LYS A 843 9.14 23.55 75.47
CA LYS A 843 10.43 22.93 75.08
C LYS A 843 10.33 21.91 73.94
N VAL A 844 9.14 21.73 73.36
CA VAL A 844 8.94 20.96 72.13
C VAL A 844 8.57 21.89 70.99
N GLY A 845 9.16 21.68 69.81
CA GLY A 845 8.78 22.33 68.56
C GLY A 845 8.11 21.38 67.57
N THR A 846 7.28 21.91 66.68
CA THR A 846 6.67 21.22 65.53
C THR A 846 6.36 22.23 64.43
N TYR A 847 5.97 21.79 63.23
CA TYR A 847 5.52 22.70 62.18
C TYR A 847 4.20 23.42 62.53
N ASP A 848 4.10 24.69 62.14
CA ASP A 848 2.79 25.34 61.93
C ASP A 848 2.17 24.79 60.63
N ILE A 849 1.13 23.96 60.75
CA ILE A 849 0.53 23.28 59.59
C ILE A 849 -0.41 24.17 58.78
N GLU A 850 -0.78 25.34 59.27
CA GLU A 850 -1.59 26.29 58.49
C GLU A 850 -0.75 26.96 57.39
N ARG A 851 0.57 27.07 57.64
CA ARG A 851 1.55 27.79 56.80
C ARG A 851 2.61 26.90 56.16
N SER A 852 2.96 25.78 56.80
CA SER A 852 3.93 24.83 56.29
C SER A 852 3.24 23.71 55.51
N SER A 853 3.35 23.72 54.18
CA SER A 853 2.74 22.70 53.31
C SER A 853 3.27 21.29 53.64
N VAL A 854 4.57 21.16 53.95
CA VAL A 854 5.15 19.88 54.40
C VAL A 854 4.66 19.50 55.80
N GLY A 855 4.54 20.46 56.73
CA GLY A 855 3.95 20.20 58.06
C GLY A 855 2.51 19.69 57.97
N TYR A 856 1.72 20.24 57.06
CA TYR A 856 0.35 19.78 56.77
C TYR A 856 0.31 18.35 56.21
N LEU A 857 1.15 18.04 55.23
CA LEU A 857 1.29 16.69 54.67
C LEU A 857 1.66 15.68 55.77
N LEU A 858 2.58 16.03 56.67
CA LEU A 858 3.02 15.15 57.76
C LEU A 858 1.93 14.93 58.82
N ALA A 859 1.26 15.99 59.26
CA ALA A 859 0.18 15.88 60.25
C ALA A 859 -1.01 15.04 59.73
N THR A 860 -1.38 15.21 58.46
CA THR A 860 -2.46 14.42 57.83
C THR A 860 -2.04 12.96 57.62
N GLN A 861 -0.78 12.68 57.30
CA GLN A 861 -0.24 11.32 57.19
C GLN A 861 -0.08 10.59 58.54
N ASP A 862 0.25 11.29 59.63
CA ASP A 862 0.20 10.73 60.99
C ASP A 862 -1.25 10.38 61.38
N ALA A 863 -2.20 11.29 61.12
CA ALA A 863 -3.61 11.13 61.46
C ALA A 863 -4.28 9.94 60.75
N GLN A 864 -3.82 9.58 59.55
CA GLN A 864 -4.27 8.36 58.86
C GLN A 864 -3.75 7.06 59.47
N ARG A 865 -2.62 7.08 60.19
CA ARG A 865 -1.87 5.88 60.58
C ARG A 865 -1.97 5.50 62.04
N GLY A 866 -2.17 6.47 62.95
CA GLY A 866 -2.08 6.24 64.39
C GLY A 866 -3.31 6.71 65.16
N SER A 867 -3.99 5.80 65.86
CA SER A 867 -5.02 6.13 66.85
C SER A 867 -4.53 7.00 68.02
N ILE A 868 -3.21 7.12 68.18
CA ILE A 868 -2.56 8.02 69.15
C ILE A 868 -2.43 9.47 68.67
N ALA A 869 -2.61 9.76 67.37
CA ALA A 869 -2.28 11.06 66.78
C ALA A 869 -3.00 12.24 67.46
N GLY A 870 -4.31 12.14 67.68
CA GLY A 870 -5.08 13.17 68.40
C GLY A 870 -4.70 13.30 69.89
N ALA A 871 -4.36 12.19 70.55
CA ALA A 871 -3.94 12.20 71.95
C ALA A 871 -2.54 12.83 72.14
N LEU A 872 -1.64 12.61 71.17
CA LEU A 872 -0.34 13.29 71.09
C LEU A 872 -0.51 14.78 70.77
N LEU A 873 -1.42 15.11 69.84
CA LEU A 873 -1.67 16.50 69.44
C LEU A 873 -2.18 17.34 70.62
N GLY A 874 -3.18 16.84 71.36
CA GLY A 874 -3.66 17.49 72.59
C GLY A 874 -2.56 17.65 73.63
N ALA A 875 -1.74 16.62 73.87
CA ALA A 875 -0.64 16.70 74.83
C ALA A 875 0.49 17.68 74.41
N LEU A 876 0.67 17.93 73.11
CA LEU A 876 1.54 19.00 72.59
C LEU A 876 0.93 20.39 72.83
N GLY A 877 -0.39 20.54 72.64
CA GLY A 877 -1.13 21.76 73.00
C GLY A 877 -1.08 22.08 74.50
N ASP A 878 -1.37 21.09 75.35
CA ASP A 878 -1.28 21.17 76.82
C ASP A 878 0.09 21.67 77.29
N ASN A 879 1.16 21.25 76.60
CA ASN A 879 2.55 21.63 76.87
C ASN A 879 2.99 22.94 76.20
N ALA A 880 2.10 23.65 75.50
CA ALA A 880 2.42 24.86 74.74
C ALA A 880 3.58 24.64 73.75
N VAL A 881 3.40 23.69 72.82
CA VAL A 881 4.33 23.41 71.73
C VAL A 881 4.62 24.66 70.87
N VAL A 882 5.89 24.88 70.54
CA VAL A 882 6.31 25.95 69.62
C VAL A 882 6.01 25.53 68.18
N ARG A 883 5.44 26.45 67.41
CA ARG A 883 5.00 26.24 66.02
C ARG A 883 5.81 27.13 65.08
N GLU A 884 6.35 26.56 64.01
CA GLU A 884 7.21 27.28 63.05
C GLU A 884 6.93 26.85 61.61
N GLU A 885 7.10 27.76 60.66
CA GLU A 885 6.82 27.49 59.24
C GLU A 885 7.91 26.61 58.58
N ARG A 886 9.18 26.80 59.00
CA ARG A 886 10.38 26.31 58.30
C ARG A 886 11.20 25.37 59.17
N THR A 887 11.66 24.26 58.58
CA THR A 887 12.50 23.23 59.22
C THR A 887 13.75 23.82 59.85
N GLY A 888 14.40 24.78 59.17
CA GLY A 888 15.63 25.41 59.66
C GLY A 888 15.45 26.09 61.02
N VAL A 889 14.40 26.91 61.17
CA VAL A 889 14.13 27.69 62.40
C VAL A 889 13.93 26.76 63.60
N LEU A 890 13.13 25.69 63.45
CA LEU A 890 12.98 24.66 64.49
C LEU A 890 14.31 24.05 64.90
N LEU A 891 15.13 23.68 63.91
CA LEU A 891 16.41 23.03 64.14
C LEU A 891 17.44 23.97 64.79
N ASP A 892 17.38 25.27 64.50
CA ASP A 892 18.25 26.29 65.10
C ASP A 892 17.83 26.61 66.55
N GLN A 893 16.52 26.59 66.85
CA GLN A 893 15.98 26.70 68.21
C GLN A 893 16.33 25.48 69.10
N VAL A 894 16.35 24.25 68.54
CA VAL A 894 16.85 23.09 69.29
C VAL A 894 18.39 23.04 69.34
N ALA A 895 19.12 23.48 68.31
CA ALA A 895 20.59 23.54 68.34
C ALA A 895 21.12 24.49 69.42
N SER A 896 20.51 25.69 69.52
CA SER A 896 20.76 26.65 70.60
C SER A 896 20.25 26.20 71.98
N GLY A 897 19.43 25.15 72.03
CA GLY A 897 18.88 24.60 73.26
C GLY A 897 17.82 25.48 73.91
N GLN A 898 17.14 26.32 73.12
CA GLN A 898 15.89 27.00 73.50
C GLN A 898 14.77 25.96 73.59
N LEU A 899 14.68 25.07 72.60
CA LEU A 899 13.92 23.82 72.62
C LEU A 899 14.80 22.67 73.11
N SER A 900 14.18 21.60 73.61
CA SER A 900 14.85 20.35 73.98
C SER A 900 14.62 19.24 72.96
N LEU A 901 13.47 19.24 72.29
CA LEU A 901 13.08 18.29 71.25
C LEU A 901 12.25 18.99 70.16
N VAL A 902 12.32 18.51 68.93
CA VAL A 902 11.45 18.86 67.81
C VAL A 902 10.82 17.58 67.27
N TYR A 903 9.51 17.62 67.01
CA TYR A 903 8.72 16.52 66.46
C TYR A 903 8.44 16.74 64.96
N ASN A 904 8.33 15.64 64.21
CA ASN A 904 7.88 15.60 62.81
C ASN A 904 8.66 16.45 61.80
N VAL A 905 9.99 16.53 61.90
CA VAL A 905 10.84 17.29 60.95
C VAL A 905 11.60 16.39 59.97
N LEU A 906 11.99 16.96 58.81
CA LEU A 906 12.79 16.27 57.80
C LEU A 906 14.23 16.04 58.30
N GLY A 907 14.66 14.77 58.36
CA GLY A 907 15.96 14.38 58.91
C GLY A 907 17.18 14.87 58.12
N SER A 908 17.02 15.15 56.82
CA SER A 908 18.05 15.72 55.93
C SER A 908 18.62 17.06 56.47
N TYR A 909 17.74 18.00 56.81
CA TYR A 909 18.08 19.31 57.36
C TYR A 909 18.71 19.24 58.76
N ALA A 910 18.40 18.18 59.52
CA ALA A 910 18.97 17.92 60.83
C ALA A 910 20.37 17.31 60.73
N GLN A 911 20.57 16.35 59.83
CA GLN A 911 21.87 15.72 59.58
C GLN A 911 22.91 16.78 59.14
N ALA A 912 22.53 17.67 58.22
CA ALA A 912 23.41 18.77 57.78
C ALA A 912 23.90 19.68 58.93
N ARG A 913 23.11 19.81 60.01
CA ARG A 913 23.51 20.55 61.22
C ARG A 913 24.39 19.72 62.17
N ILE A 914 24.13 18.42 62.27
CA ILE A 914 24.98 17.48 63.03
C ILE A 914 26.36 17.39 62.41
N ASP A 915 26.45 17.29 61.08
CA ASP A 915 27.71 17.32 60.31
C ASP A 915 28.49 18.62 60.55
N ALA A 916 27.78 19.74 60.73
CA ALA A 916 28.34 21.05 61.08
C ALA A 916 28.65 21.22 62.59
N GLY A 917 28.54 20.16 63.40
CA GLY A 917 28.90 20.16 64.82
C GLY A 917 27.83 20.68 65.79
N ALA A 918 26.57 20.85 65.35
CA ALA A 918 25.49 21.21 66.26
C ALA A 918 25.25 20.08 67.30
N PRO A 919 24.86 20.40 68.55
CA PRO A 919 24.71 19.42 69.65
C PRO A 919 23.40 18.61 69.55
N LEU A 920 23.06 18.15 68.35
CA LEU A 920 21.81 17.48 68.02
C LEU A 920 21.99 15.98 67.84
N ALA A 921 20.90 15.23 68.02
CA ALA A 921 20.80 13.84 67.60
C ALA A 921 19.40 13.56 67.03
N ILE A 922 19.35 12.65 66.07
CA ILE A 922 18.14 12.23 65.35
C ILE A 922 17.57 10.97 65.99
N VAL A 923 16.24 10.88 66.05
CA VAL A 923 15.49 9.66 66.39
C VAL A 923 14.48 9.40 65.28
N GLU A 924 14.68 8.30 64.54
CA GLU A 924 13.66 7.72 63.67
C GLU A 924 12.65 6.96 64.55
N PRO A 925 11.36 7.35 64.60
CA PRO A 925 10.40 6.70 65.49
C PRO A 925 10.21 5.21 65.15
N GLU A 926 10.39 4.37 66.18
CA GLU A 926 10.36 2.91 66.08
C GLU A 926 8.96 2.35 65.84
N ASP A 927 7.91 3.11 66.20
CA ASP A 927 6.51 2.74 65.94
C ASP A 927 6.13 2.89 64.47
N TYR A 928 6.41 4.05 63.88
CA TYR A 928 6.58 4.22 62.44
C TYR A 928 7.35 5.50 62.09
N THR A 929 8.32 5.39 61.19
CA THR A 929 9.00 6.55 60.60
C THR A 929 8.35 6.88 59.26
N LEU A 930 7.63 7.99 59.16
CA LEU A 930 7.13 8.48 57.86
C LEU A 930 8.32 8.80 56.93
N VAL A 931 8.14 8.66 55.63
CA VAL A 931 9.13 9.08 54.63
C VAL A 931 8.46 9.91 53.54
N VAL A 932 8.96 11.13 53.37
CA VAL A 932 8.56 12.10 52.34
C VAL A 932 9.43 11.91 51.10
N LEU A 933 8.86 12.22 49.93
CA LEU A 933 9.55 12.31 48.66
C LEU A 933 9.63 13.76 48.21
N ARG A 934 10.84 14.28 48.00
CA ARG A 934 11.00 15.45 47.13
C ARG A 934 10.61 15.02 45.71
N THR A 935 9.57 15.62 45.17
CA THR A 935 8.87 15.16 43.97
C THR A 935 9.13 16.11 42.80
N ALA A 936 9.64 15.56 41.71
CA ALA A 936 9.84 16.23 40.44
C ALA A 936 8.64 16.02 39.49
N VAL A 937 8.23 17.09 38.80
CA VAL A 937 7.15 17.09 37.79
C VAL A 937 7.60 17.96 36.60
N ILE A 938 7.40 17.49 35.37
CA ILE A 938 7.67 18.25 34.14
C ILE A 938 6.35 18.89 33.69
N PRO A 939 6.20 20.23 33.65
CA PRO A 939 4.95 20.87 33.24
C PRO A 939 4.56 20.60 31.78
N ARG A 940 3.25 20.52 31.50
CA ARG A 940 2.68 20.43 30.15
C ARG A 940 3.04 21.63 29.26
N THR A 941 3.38 22.75 29.90
CA THR A 941 3.76 24.02 29.29
C THR A 941 5.27 24.28 29.27
N ALA A 942 6.10 23.28 29.64
CA ALA A 942 7.55 23.35 29.50
C ALA A 942 7.97 23.70 28.07
N ALA A 943 8.87 24.68 27.90
CA ALA A 943 9.41 25.10 26.61
C ALA A 943 10.54 24.17 26.14
N HIS A 944 11.30 23.62 27.09
CA HIS A 944 12.45 22.73 26.86
C HIS A 944 12.24 21.35 27.51
N PRO A 945 11.13 20.63 27.23
CA PRO A 945 10.78 19.40 27.93
C PRO A 945 11.78 18.26 27.68
N GLN A 946 12.59 18.33 26.62
CA GLN A 946 13.68 17.38 26.40
C GLN A 946 14.83 17.55 27.41
N GLU A 947 15.13 18.77 27.82
CA GLU A 947 16.21 19.05 28.77
C GLU A 947 15.75 18.80 30.22
N ALA A 948 14.49 19.09 30.53
CA ALA A 948 13.89 18.69 31.82
C ALA A 948 13.89 17.16 32.02
N ARG A 949 13.62 16.40 30.95
CA ARG A 949 13.76 14.93 30.95
C ARG A 949 15.21 14.50 31.19
N ARG A 950 16.18 15.12 30.51
CA ARG A 950 17.61 14.82 30.69
C ARG A 950 18.09 15.10 32.12
N PHE A 951 17.67 16.22 32.71
CA PHE A 951 18.00 16.57 34.09
C PHE A 951 17.34 15.62 35.10
N LEU A 952 16.08 15.24 34.89
CA LEU A 952 15.39 14.25 35.70
C LEU A 952 16.06 12.87 35.62
N ASP A 953 16.44 12.41 34.42
CA ASP A 953 17.17 11.15 34.24
C ASP A 953 18.56 11.20 34.89
N TYR A 954 19.23 12.35 34.89
CA TYR A 954 20.44 12.56 35.66
C TYR A 954 20.18 12.47 37.17
N LEU A 955 19.19 13.18 37.72
CA LEU A 955 18.85 13.14 39.16
C LEU A 955 18.56 11.71 39.64
N LEU A 956 17.90 10.91 38.80
CA LEU A 956 17.56 9.50 39.09
C LEU A 956 18.67 8.50 38.73
N SER A 957 19.73 8.93 38.05
CA SER A 957 20.88 8.09 37.75
C SER A 957 21.69 7.75 39.03
N PRO A 958 22.45 6.64 39.07
CA PRO A 958 23.31 6.32 40.21
C PRO A 958 24.30 7.45 40.58
N ARG A 959 24.76 8.23 39.60
CA ARG A 959 25.62 9.40 39.83
C ARG A 959 24.85 10.57 40.45
N GLY A 960 23.71 10.96 39.87
CA GLY A 960 22.89 12.04 40.43
C GLY A 960 22.40 11.72 41.84
N GLN A 961 22.05 10.46 42.12
CA GLN A 961 21.70 9.98 43.45
C GLN A 961 22.88 10.05 44.45
N GLN A 962 24.11 9.76 44.01
CA GLN A 962 25.31 9.97 44.82
C GLN A 962 25.58 11.46 45.08
N VAL A 963 25.40 12.35 44.08
CA VAL A 963 25.56 13.80 44.23
C VAL A 963 24.49 14.40 45.14
N LEU A 964 23.23 13.95 45.04
CA LEU A 964 22.14 14.35 45.94
C LEU A 964 22.44 13.96 47.40
N ALA A 965 23.04 12.79 47.62
CA ALA A 965 23.47 12.35 48.96
C ALA A 965 24.70 13.12 49.48
N ARG A 966 25.70 13.34 48.62
CA ARG A 966 27.02 13.84 48.99
C ARG A 966 27.12 15.37 49.04
N GLU A 967 26.37 16.09 48.21
CA GLU A 967 26.41 17.55 48.18
C GLU A 967 25.09 18.15 48.74
N ALA A 968 23.93 17.65 48.31
CA ALA A 968 22.63 18.17 48.77
C ALA A 968 22.09 17.56 50.08
N ARG A 969 22.79 16.57 50.68
CA ARG A 969 22.39 15.84 51.92
C ARG A 969 21.00 15.16 51.86
N LEU A 970 20.48 14.90 50.66
CA LEU A 970 19.19 14.21 50.46
C LEU A 970 19.45 12.70 50.30
N MET A 971 18.79 11.84 51.09
CA MET A 971 19.08 10.40 50.99
C MET A 971 18.64 9.85 49.62
N PRO A 972 19.42 8.94 49.01
CA PRO A 972 19.11 8.42 47.70
C PRO A 972 17.91 7.47 47.76
N ILE A 973 17.03 7.60 46.78
CA ILE A 973 15.86 6.73 46.58
C ILE A 973 16.21 5.50 45.74
N VAL A 974 17.13 5.63 44.78
CA VAL A 974 17.68 4.49 44.04
C VAL A 974 18.95 4.00 44.75
N ARG A 975 18.87 2.82 45.37
CA ARG A 975 20.01 2.16 46.01
C ARG A 975 20.67 1.21 45.00
N GLY A 976 21.95 1.43 44.69
CA GLY A 976 22.72 0.50 43.86
C GLY A 976 23.06 -0.78 44.62
N ASP A 977 22.79 -1.92 44.00
CA ASP A 977 23.24 -3.30 44.30
C ASP A 977 23.15 -3.84 45.74
N ALA A 978 22.48 -3.12 46.65
CA ALA A 978 21.95 -3.66 47.89
C ALA A 978 20.68 -4.49 47.59
N GLY A 979 20.88 -5.69 47.05
CA GLY A 979 19.80 -6.57 46.60
C GLY A 979 18.95 -7.16 47.73
N GLY A 980 17.71 -7.51 47.41
CA GLY A 980 16.76 -8.16 48.32
C GLY A 980 15.42 -7.43 48.42
N ASP A 981 14.37 -8.17 48.78
CA ASP A 981 12.98 -7.68 48.87
C ASP A 981 12.71 -6.92 50.19
N ASP A 982 13.74 -6.26 50.74
CA ASP A 982 13.67 -5.52 51.99
C ASP A 982 13.01 -4.16 51.77
N ALA A 983 11.67 -4.17 51.86
CA ALA A 983 10.89 -2.98 52.13
C ALA A 983 11.51 -2.17 53.29
N PRO A 984 11.41 -0.82 53.26
CA PRO A 984 12.01 0.06 54.27
C PRO A 984 11.88 -0.48 55.70
N GLY A 985 13.02 -0.81 56.31
CA GLY A 985 13.11 -1.74 57.45
C GLY A 985 12.02 -1.55 58.50
N ARG A 986 11.08 -2.52 58.54
CA ARG A 986 9.85 -2.72 59.36
C ARG A 986 9.08 -1.48 59.85
N SER A 987 9.73 -0.52 60.49
CA SER A 987 9.16 0.72 61.02
C SER A 987 9.09 1.86 59.99
N ARG A 988 9.95 1.88 58.95
CA ARG A 988 9.88 2.95 57.93
C ARG A 988 8.67 2.79 57.01
N ARG A 989 7.93 3.87 56.77
CA ARG A 989 6.65 3.92 56.04
C ARG A 989 6.65 5.05 55.02
N PRO A 990 6.91 4.76 53.74
CA PRO A 990 6.72 5.74 52.68
C PRO A 990 5.31 6.30 52.60
N ILE A 991 5.24 7.57 52.20
CA ILE A 991 4.05 8.20 51.65
C ILE A 991 4.06 7.86 50.15
N GLN A 992 2.95 7.32 49.65
CA GLN A 992 2.83 6.91 48.24
C GLN A 992 2.29 8.06 47.39
N LEU A 993 2.85 8.26 46.19
CA LEU A 993 2.28 9.17 45.20
C LEU A 993 1.02 8.53 44.57
N GLY A 994 -0.10 9.27 44.55
CA GLY A 994 -1.35 8.80 43.96
C GLY A 994 -2.61 9.51 44.50
N PRO A 995 -3.80 9.16 43.99
CA PRO A 995 -5.07 9.86 44.28
C PRO A 995 -5.41 10.04 45.77
N GLY A 996 -4.95 9.14 46.64
CA GLY A 996 -5.14 9.24 48.09
C GLY A 996 -4.58 10.54 48.72
N LEU A 997 -3.54 11.16 48.13
CA LEU A 997 -3.02 12.45 48.61
C LEU A 997 -3.96 13.64 48.33
N LEU A 998 -4.91 13.48 47.42
CA LEU A 998 -5.89 14.53 47.10
C LEU A 998 -6.94 14.70 48.22
N VAL A 999 -7.15 13.68 49.06
CA VAL A 999 -8.18 13.65 50.12
C VAL A 999 -8.05 14.83 51.09
N TYR A 1000 -6.83 15.16 51.50
CA TYR A 1000 -6.55 16.26 52.42
C TYR A 1000 -6.29 17.61 51.72
N LEU A 1001 -6.37 17.66 50.39
CA LEU A 1001 -6.44 18.90 49.61
C LEU A 1001 -7.88 19.33 49.32
N ASP A 1002 -8.87 18.50 49.66
CA ASP A 1002 -10.27 18.87 49.66
C ASP A 1002 -10.54 20.08 50.56
N ALA A 1003 -11.29 21.07 50.05
CA ALA A 1003 -11.47 22.36 50.71
C ALA A 1003 -12.35 22.33 51.98
N LEU A 1004 -13.15 21.27 52.16
CA LEU A 1004 -13.93 21.03 53.38
C LEU A 1004 -13.12 20.19 54.37
N LYS A 1005 -12.53 19.06 53.91
CA LYS A 1005 -11.71 18.18 54.75
C LYS A 1005 -10.48 18.90 55.32
N ARG A 1006 -9.80 19.73 54.52
CA ARG A 1006 -8.69 20.58 54.96
C ARG A 1006 -9.12 21.54 56.07
N ARG A 1007 -10.26 22.21 55.89
CA ARG A 1007 -10.79 23.17 56.87
C ARG A 1007 -11.09 22.48 58.20
N GLN A 1008 -11.87 21.40 58.15
CA GLN A 1008 -12.17 20.56 59.32
C GLN A 1008 -10.90 20.07 60.04
N PHE A 1009 -9.87 19.65 59.30
CA PHE A 1009 -8.61 19.20 59.88
C PHE A 1009 -7.82 20.34 60.55
N LEU A 1010 -7.75 21.52 59.92
CA LEU A 1010 -7.09 22.69 60.51
C LEU A 1010 -7.86 23.25 61.73
N ASP A 1011 -9.19 23.25 61.70
CA ASP A 1011 -10.05 23.68 62.82
C ASP A 1011 -9.95 22.73 64.02
N ALA A 1012 -9.90 21.41 63.77
CA ALA A 1012 -9.65 20.39 64.79
C ALA A 1012 -8.21 20.46 65.34
N TRP A 1013 -7.23 20.85 64.51
CA TRP A 1013 -5.86 21.07 64.95
C TRP A 1013 -5.73 22.34 65.81
N ARG A 1014 -6.33 23.46 65.41
CA ARG A 1014 -6.37 24.70 66.20
C ARG A 1014 -6.97 24.43 67.59
N SER A 1015 -8.13 23.80 67.65
CA SER A 1015 -8.78 23.45 68.94
C SER A 1015 -8.05 22.41 69.79
N SER A 1016 -7.04 21.70 69.24
CA SER A 1016 -6.19 20.76 69.97
C SER A 1016 -4.82 21.33 70.39
N VAL A 1017 -4.36 22.42 69.76
CA VAL A 1017 -3.00 22.97 69.94
C VAL A 1017 -3.00 24.36 70.57
N GLU A 1018 -4.07 25.13 70.39
CA GLU A 1018 -4.27 26.38 71.12
C GLU A 1018 -4.76 26.07 72.54
N PRO A 1019 -4.15 26.66 73.59
CA PRO A 1019 -4.55 26.37 74.96
C PRO A 1019 -5.99 26.85 75.18
N ALA A 1020 -6.85 25.95 75.68
CA ALA A 1020 -8.21 26.29 76.08
C ALA A 1020 -8.19 27.50 77.03
N GLY A 1021 -8.99 28.52 76.69
CA GLY A 1021 -8.96 29.82 77.36
C GLY A 1021 -9.17 29.73 78.88
N ARG A 1022 -8.37 30.49 79.61
CA ARG A 1022 -8.59 30.85 81.02
C ARG A 1022 -9.17 32.26 81.08
#